data_AF-A0A2E7ZSH3-F1
#
_entry.id   AF-A0A2E7ZSH3-F1
#
_cell.length_a   1.000
_cell.length_b   1.000
_cell.length_c   1.000
_cell.angle_alpha   90.00
_cell.angle_beta   90.00
_cell.angle_gamma   90.00
#
_symmetry.space_group_name_H-M   'P 1'
#
loop_
_entity.id
_entity.type
_entity.pdbx_description
1 polymer ?
#
loop_
_entity_poly.entity_id
_entity_poly.type
_entity_poly.pdbx_seq_one_letter_code
_entity_poly.pdbx_strand_id
1 'polypeptide(L)'
;MKIRLTRCLLIALACGMTLTAASTVSALSVDEIILLVKMEIPDKQIVRKIDKDGSVFRLEPSEILKLKKKGVSDTIIRYMLGTASRKKGSSSGGATVKKVEAPKKPVRELTAAEQAAEEARMKEEALRLAEEQRRREEAQRKAFAGKVLTNGQKLAARGRWVEAVQVFTKFVNDGVGGIPFAPDSDEAYIATYGIANALARAGLLQSAANKLLEVVRAGPEKLFFQAAFGQLRDLRRSINYRSTDFEALKEFSVVGKDKTFQNSFHYFVGEFLHDFGLFADALPYLEKVDTGSKDYPRAQYLLGLIAFRDSTLSTATKVRRAVNAFQNAVVAGEETKNQGMIDLSYLALARLAYEYRQYDAAIYYYRKVSKNSPKIARAFYESGWAYFLKNDISRALGIFHALHSPYFKHHFYPELWILEATIYVNTCNVDRAKAAIKRFKEDVLVLGPPLRDFLSRHVRAEQLYEGVVKSINKPQLSVMPRRLLSPVLQNVEFYNLHKAINQIAREESKIRGKLTKLGAFGQELLGKLGQLKADRIAQAGMVVSGALKQVQRDINSYQDRLDELTIDLQEKELDRLNRKIEQVEQKKRGGKLVESGGSQSIAGSDSMVWPFEGEFWKDEINSYRSSLKSQCTEDQQ
;
A
#
# COMPACT_ATOMS: atom_id res chain seq x y z
N MET A 1 -12.76 -15.07 54.63
CA MET A 1 -13.11 -16.33 53.94
C MET A 1 -12.06 -16.58 52.85
N LYS A 2 -10.88 -17.18 53.09
CA LYS A 2 -10.51 -18.60 53.24
C LYS A 2 -11.38 -19.62 52.49
N ILE A 3 -10.89 -20.11 51.33
CA ILE A 3 -10.96 -21.51 50.83
C ILE A 3 -9.71 -21.68 49.92
N ARG A 4 -8.56 -22.19 50.38
CA ARG A 4 -8.08 -23.59 50.48
C ARG A 4 -8.15 -24.43 49.19
N LEU A 5 -6.97 -24.70 48.61
CA LEU A 5 -6.64 -26.00 48.00
C LEU A 5 -5.16 -26.35 48.25
N THR A 6 -4.98 -27.20 49.26
CA THR A 6 -3.91 -28.18 49.49
C THR A 6 -3.99 -29.30 48.41
N ARG A 7 -3.00 -30.13 48.04
CA ARG A 7 -1.76 -30.63 48.65
C ARG A 7 -1.09 -31.64 47.67
N CYS A 8 0.21 -31.94 47.92
CA CYS A 8 0.89 -33.23 47.67
C CYS A 8 1.30 -33.56 46.21
N LEU A 9 2.39 -34.25 45.87
CA LEU A 9 3.45 -35.01 46.58
C LEU A 9 4.60 -35.25 45.53
N LEU A 10 5.87 -35.01 45.88
CA LEU A 10 6.97 -35.98 46.06
C LEU A 10 7.60 -36.71 44.85
N ILE A 11 8.95 -36.79 44.96
CA ILE A 11 9.90 -37.82 44.54
C ILE A 11 10.79 -37.52 43.32
N ALA A 12 12.08 -37.48 43.66
CA ALA A 12 13.25 -37.44 42.81
C ALA A 12 13.46 -38.76 42.05
N LEU A 13 14.08 -38.66 40.86
CA LEU A 13 14.94 -39.73 40.36
C LEU A 13 16.09 -39.15 39.53
N ALA A 14 17.28 -39.64 39.86
CA ALA A 14 18.55 -39.31 39.27
C ALA A 14 18.86 -40.21 38.06
N CYS A 15 19.45 -39.61 37.02
CA CYS A 15 20.38 -40.18 36.03
C CYS A 15 20.77 -38.98 35.13
N GLY A 16 22.02 -38.55 34.95
CA GLY A 16 23.28 -39.29 34.91
C GLY A 16 23.73 -39.38 33.45
N MET A 17 24.45 -38.36 32.95
CA MET A 17 25.58 -38.47 31.99
C MET A 17 26.07 -37.09 31.50
N THR A 18 27.19 -36.71 32.09
CA THR A 18 28.32 -35.90 31.61
C THR A 18 28.33 -35.42 30.15
N LEU A 19 28.43 -34.11 29.96
CA LEU A 19 29.38 -33.52 29.00
C LEU A 19 30.15 -32.38 29.68
N THR A 20 31.46 -32.53 29.71
CA THR A 20 32.47 -31.64 30.27
C THR A 20 32.56 -30.35 29.47
N ALA A 21 32.27 -29.20 30.09
CA ALA A 21 32.71 -27.90 29.60
C ALA A 21 33.79 -27.38 30.55
N ALA A 22 35.03 -27.33 30.05
CA ALA A 22 36.13 -26.68 30.72
C ALA A 22 35.85 -25.17 30.77
N SER A 23 35.39 -24.68 31.92
CA SER A 23 35.31 -23.25 32.19
C SER A 23 36.71 -22.74 32.52
N THR A 24 37.26 -21.90 31.66
CA THR A 24 38.42 -21.06 31.97
C THR A 24 38.06 -20.17 33.17
N VAL A 25 38.69 -20.42 34.30
CA VAL A 25 38.55 -19.65 35.54
C VAL A 25 39.13 -18.25 35.30
N SER A 26 38.25 -17.26 35.17
CA SER A 26 38.64 -15.85 35.16
C SER A 26 38.75 -15.35 36.60
N ALA A 27 39.87 -14.71 36.93
CA ALA A 27 40.10 -14.15 38.27
C ALA A 27 39.01 -13.13 38.63
N LEU A 28 38.39 -13.28 39.81
CA LEU A 28 37.44 -12.34 40.40
C LEU A 28 38.02 -10.92 40.46
N SER A 29 37.28 -9.95 39.93
CA SER A 29 37.63 -8.53 39.98
C SER A 29 37.09 -7.83 41.24
N VAL A 30 37.64 -6.65 41.55
CA VAL A 30 37.18 -5.81 42.68
C VAL A 30 35.71 -5.39 42.53
N ASP A 31 35.27 -5.09 41.31
CA ASP A 31 33.89 -4.67 41.04
C ASP A 31 32.88 -5.85 41.16
N GLU A 32 33.31 -7.09 40.88
CA GLU A 32 32.50 -8.29 41.12
C GLU A 32 32.30 -8.57 42.60
N ILE A 33 33.31 -8.32 43.45
CA ILE A 33 33.17 -8.44 44.91
C ILE A 33 32.15 -7.42 45.44
N ILE A 34 32.16 -6.20 44.91
CA ILE A 34 31.16 -5.18 45.25
C ILE A 34 29.76 -5.64 44.82
N LEU A 35 29.62 -6.30 43.67
CA LEU A 35 28.34 -6.84 43.21
C LEU A 35 27.83 -7.97 44.13
N LEU A 36 28.70 -8.89 44.55
CA LEU A 36 28.33 -10.00 45.45
C LEU A 36 27.85 -9.47 46.81
N VAL A 37 28.49 -8.42 47.33
CA VAL A 37 28.05 -7.76 48.58
C VAL A 37 26.71 -7.04 48.40
N LYS A 38 26.50 -6.36 47.26
CA LYS A 38 25.19 -5.75 46.92
C LYS A 38 24.07 -6.78 46.76
N MET A 39 24.41 -8.02 46.43
CA MET A 39 23.47 -9.15 46.35
C MET A 39 23.24 -9.84 47.70
N GLU A 40 23.68 -9.23 48.81
CA GLU A 40 23.51 -9.72 50.19
C GLU A 40 24.10 -11.13 50.43
N ILE A 41 25.11 -11.52 49.66
CA ILE A 41 25.78 -12.81 49.85
C ILE A 41 26.60 -12.76 51.15
N PRO A 42 26.51 -13.77 52.03
CA PRO A 42 27.26 -13.78 53.29
C PRO A 42 28.77 -13.75 53.07
N ASP A 43 29.49 -12.97 53.88
CA ASP A 43 30.96 -12.78 53.80
C ASP A 43 31.75 -14.09 53.68
N LYS A 44 31.34 -15.13 54.43
CA LYS A 44 31.99 -16.45 54.40
C LYS A 44 31.93 -17.11 53.01
N GLN A 45 30.86 -16.88 52.25
CA GLN A 45 30.72 -17.43 50.90
C GLN A 45 31.57 -16.64 49.89
N ILE A 46 31.65 -15.33 50.05
CA ILE A 46 32.51 -14.47 49.22
C ILE A 46 33.98 -14.84 49.43
N VAL A 47 34.40 -15.01 50.68
CA VAL A 47 35.77 -15.46 51.02
C VAL A 47 36.07 -16.85 50.45
N ARG A 48 35.15 -17.81 50.56
CA ARG A 48 35.30 -19.14 49.94
C ARG A 48 35.42 -19.06 48.42
N LYS A 49 34.71 -18.13 47.79
CA LYS A 49 34.78 -17.92 46.34
C LYS A 49 36.13 -17.36 45.93
N ILE A 50 36.66 -16.37 46.68
CA ILE A 50 38.01 -15.83 46.47
C ILE A 50 39.08 -16.93 46.61
N ASP A 51 38.95 -17.80 47.62
CA ASP A 51 39.90 -18.91 47.86
C ASP A 51 39.86 -19.96 46.76
N LYS A 52 38.66 -20.35 46.32
CA LYS A 52 38.46 -21.33 45.24
C LYS A 52 38.94 -20.82 43.88
N ASP A 53 38.81 -19.52 43.65
CA ASP A 53 39.20 -18.86 42.41
C ASP A 53 40.71 -18.54 42.34
N GLY A 54 41.40 -18.52 43.50
CA GLY A 54 42.84 -18.24 43.57
C GLY A 54 43.21 -16.78 43.22
N SER A 55 42.22 -15.89 43.28
CA SER A 55 42.37 -14.47 42.96
C SER A 55 43.33 -13.76 43.90
N VAL A 56 44.23 -12.95 43.32
CA VAL A 56 45.21 -12.16 44.06
C VAL A 56 44.88 -10.68 43.91
N PHE A 57 44.61 -10.03 45.03
CA PHE A 57 44.29 -8.60 45.07
C PHE A 57 45.49 -7.80 45.58
N ARG A 58 45.84 -6.74 44.85
CA ARG A 58 46.76 -5.68 45.29
C ARG A 58 45.94 -4.40 45.36
N LEU A 59 45.51 -4.03 46.55
CA LEU A 59 44.60 -2.88 46.74
C LEU A 59 45.42 -1.66 47.16
N GLU A 60 45.24 -0.55 46.43
CA GLU A 60 45.76 0.75 46.84
C GLU A 60 44.90 1.37 47.96
N PRO A 61 45.43 2.28 48.80
CA PRO A 61 44.66 2.92 49.88
C PRO A 61 43.34 3.57 49.44
N SER A 62 43.30 4.13 48.23
CA SER A 62 42.09 4.73 47.63
C SER A 62 41.02 3.68 47.28
N GLU A 63 41.41 2.47 46.91
CA GLU A 63 40.50 1.36 46.58
C GLU A 63 39.90 0.72 47.84
N ILE A 64 40.66 0.66 48.93
CA ILE A 64 40.18 0.22 50.24
C ILE A 64 39.06 1.16 50.73
N LEU A 65 39.24 2.48 50.57
CA LEU A 65 38.21 3.47 50.89
C LEU A 65 36.97 3.30 49.99
N LYS A 66 37.15 3.02 48.70
CA LYS A 66 36.06 2.73 47.76
C LYS A 66 35.26 1.49 48.20
N LEU A 67 35.94 0.42 48.61
CA LEU A 67 35.32 -0.83 49.08
C LEU A 67 34.51 -0.63 50.37
N LYS A 68 35.07 0.07 51.36
CA LYS A 68 34.33 0.42 52.59
C LYS A 68 33.11 1.28 52.30
N LYS A 69 33.24 2.30 51.43
CA LYS A 69 32.11 3.16 51.03
C LYS A 69 31.01 2.39 50.29
N LYS A 70 31.34 1.27 49.65
CA LYS A 70 30.40 0.39 48.94
C LYS A 70 29.86 -0.75 49.81
N GLY A 71 30.12 -0.74 51.12
CA GLY A 71 29.55 -1.68 52.08
C GLY A 71 30.26 -3.02 52.18
N VAL A 72 31.46 -3.16 51.59
CA VAL A 72 32.26 -4.38 51.72
C VAL A 72 32.84 -4.45 53.14
N SER A 73 32.65 -5.59 53.82
CA SER A 73 33.05 -5.74 55.22
C SER A 73 34.57 -5.77 55.40
N ASP A 74 35.04 -5.33 56.57
CA ASP A 74 36.45 -5.37 56.95
C ASP A 74 37.03 -6.79 56.97
N THR A 75 36.19 -7.82 57.03
CA THR A 75 36.57 -9.23 56.97
C THR A 75 36.99 -9.61 55.54
N ILE A 76 36.20 -9.21 54.54
CA ILE A 76 36.48 -9.47 53.13
C ILE A 76 37.70 -8.66 52.69
N ILE A 77 37.79 -7.38 53.06
CA ILE A 77 38.91 -6.50 52.70
C ILE A 77 40.23 -7.05 53.27
N ARG A 78 40.26 -7.48 54.54
CA ARG A 78 41.44 -8.12 55.14
C ARG A 78 41.82 -9.41 54.42
N TYR A 79 40.83 -10.21 54.03
CA TYR A 79 41.09 -11.44 53.28
C TYR A 79 41.69 -11.15 51.90
N MET A 80 41.16 -10.16 51.17
CA MET A 80 41.68 -9.71 49.88
C MET A 80 43.14 -9.25 50.00
N LEU A 81 43.47 -8.42 50.99
CA LEU A 81 44.86 -7.97 51.24
C LEU A 81 45.81 -9.14 51.56
N GLY A 82 45.33 -10.18 52.25
CA GLY A 82 46.12 -11.36 52.58
C GLY A 82 46.45 -12.29 51.41
N THR A 83 45.72 -12.19 50.28
CA THR A 83 45.94 -13.05 49.10
C THR A 83 47.30 -12.83 48.44
N ALA A 84 47.79 -11.59 48.41
CA ALA A 84 49.09 -11.25 47.85
C ALA A 84 50.27 -11.85 48.64
N SER A 85 50.14 -11.98 49.96
CA SER A 85 51.19 -12.54 50.82
C SER A 85 51.21 -14.07 50.81
N ARG A 86 50.06 -14.75 50.60
CA ARG A 86 49.98 -16.22 50.58
C ARG A 86 50.60 -16.86 49.33
N LYS A 87 50.67 -16.15 48.20
CA LYS A 87 51.22 -16.68 46.93
C LYS A 87 52.75 -16.62 46.84
N LYS A 88 53.44 -15.97 47.79
CA LYS A 88 54.91 -15.88 47.87
C LYS A 88 55.59 -17.12 48.48
N GLY A 89 54.84 -18.15 48.89
CA GLY A 89 55.34 -19.32 49.62
C GLY A 89 55.38 -20.65 48.86
N SER A 90 55.43 -20.67 47.53
CA SER A 90 55.47 -21.93 46.74
C SER A 90 56.31 -21.78 45.48
N SER A 91 57.59 -22.17 45.59
CA SER A 91 58.42 -22.88 44.60
C SER A 91 59.91 -22.65 44.90
N SER A 92 60.56 -23.69 45.43
CA SER A 92 62.01 -23.80 45.54
C SER A 92 62.48 -25.09 44.82
N GLY A 93 63.65 -24.99 44.18
CA GLY A 93 64.39 -26.08 43.55
C GLY A 93 64.54 -25.88 42.04
N GLY A 94 65.71 -25.77 41.43
CA GLY A 94 67.10 -25.77 41.89
C GLY A 94 67.97 -25.96 40.64
N ALA A 95 68.97 -25.11 40.43
CA ALA A 95 70.09 -25.39 39.53
C ALA A 95 71.24 -24.41 39.82
N THR A 96 72.30 -24.94 40.40
CA THR A 96 73.60 -24.29 40.54
C THR A 96 74.27 -24.20 39.16
N VAL A 97 74.50 -22.99 38.65
CA VAL A 97 75.46 -22.74 37.58
C VAL A 97 76.33 -21.54 37.95
N LYS A 98 77.64 -21.75 37.83
CA LYS A 98 78.73 -20.83 38.15
C LYS A 98 78.55 -19.45 37.49
N LYS A 99 78.73 -18.41 38.28
CA LYS A 99 78.81 -17.00 37.85
C LYS A 99 80.17 -16.78 37.19
N VAL A 100 80.19 -16.60 35.87
CA VAL A 100 81.30 -15.98 35.15
C VAL A 100 80.94 -14.51 34.98
N GLU A 101 81.86 -13.66 35.41
CA GLU A 101 81.76 -12.21 35.41
C GLU A 101 82.22 -11.65 34.05
N ALA A 102 81.38 -10.83 33.41
CA ALA A 102 81.69 -10.01 32.24
C ALA A 102 80.65 -8.88 32.09
N PRO A 103 80.98 -7.73 31.46
CA PRO A 103 80.75 -6.42 32.05
C PRO A 103 79.40 -5.76 31.70
N LYS A 104 78.89 -4.96 32.65
CA LYS A 104 77.74 -4.06 32.48
C LYS A 104 78.02 -3.01 31.40
N LYS A 105 77.17 -2.93 30.37
CA LYS A 105 76.97 -1.71 29.59
C LYS A 105 75.96 -0.81 30.33
N PRO A 106 76.12 0.52 30.30
CA PRO A 106 75.27 1.43 31.05
C PRO A 106 73.87 1.48 30.41
N VAL A 107 72.84 1.13 31.20
CA VAL A 107 71.45 1.44 30.87
C VAL A 107 71.16 2.83 31.39
N ARG A 108 70.84 3.75 30.47
CA ARG A 108 70.41 5.12 30.77
C ARG A 108 69.09 5.06 31.53
N GLU A 109 69.06 5.53 32.78
CA GLU A 109 67.81 5.73 33.53
C GLU A 109 67.00 6.84 32.83
N LEU A 110 65.88 6.47 32.22
CA LEU A 110 64.94 7.42 31.62
C LEU A 110 64.26 8.24 32.71
N THR A 111 64.19 9.54 32.50
CA THR A 111 63.51 10.48 33.39
C THR A 111 62.01 10.19 33.48
N ALA A 112 61.33 10.58 34.57
CA ALA A 112 59.89 10.38 34.73
C ALA A 112 59.04 10.98 33.58
N ALA A 113 59.56 12.01 32.90
CA ALA A 113 58.97 12.59 31.71
C ALA A 113 59.13 11.70 30.45
N GLU A 114 60.27 11.03 30.30
CA GLU A 114 60.50 10.06 29.23
C GLU A 114 59.66 8.78 29.45
N GLN A 115 59.46 8.32 30.69
CA GLN A 115 58.57 7.20 31.02
C GLN A 115 57.10 7.50 30.74
N ALA A 116 56.63 8.72 31.06
CA ALA A 116 55.28 9.16 30.74
C ALA A 116 55.04 9.31 29.21
N ALA A 117 56.06 9.76 28.47
CA ALA A 117 56.01 9.83 27.01
C ALA A 117 56.01 8.43 26.35
N GLU A 118 56.71 7.47 26.93
CA GLU A 118 56.73 6.07 26.48
C GLU A 118 55.39 5.37 26.78
N GLU A 119 54.78 5.60 27.96
CA GLU A 119 53.41 5.15 28.26
C GLU A 119 52.35 5.76 27.33
N ALA A 120 52.49 7.05 26.98
CA ALA A 120 51.58 7.71 26.04
C ALA A 120 51.69 7.09 24.63
N ARG A 121 52.90 6.82 24.14
CA ARG A 121 53.14 6.10 22.87
C ARG A 121 52.58 4.68 22.90
N MET A 122 52.76 3.94 23.99
CA MET A 122 52.23 2.58 24.14
C MET A 122 50.69 2.56 24.16
N LYS A 123 50.04 3.57 24.77
CA LYS A 123 48.58 3.74 24.73
C LYS A 123 48.09 4.09 23.33
N GLU A 124 48.78 4.97 22.61
CA GLU A 124 48.45 5.34 21.23
C GLU A 124 48.63 4.16 20.26
N GLU A 125 49.69 3.38 20.42
CA GLU A 125 49.94 2.17 19.64
C GLU A 125 48.93 1.06 19.96
N ALA A 126 48.57 0.88 21.24
CA ALA A 126 47.49 -0.02 21.66
C ALA A 126 46.12 0.40 21.09
N LEU A 127 45.81 1.69 21.06
CA LEU A 127 44.61 2.23 20.42
C LEU A 127 44.61 1.97 18.90
N ARG A 128 45.74 2.17 18.22
CA ARG A 128 45.88 1.83 16.79
C ARG A 128 45.70 0.34 16.52
N LEU A 129 46.32 -0.53 17.32
CA LEU A 129 46.18 -1.98 17.19
C LEU A 129 44.75 -2.45 17.45
N ALA A 130 44.08 -1.87 18.46
CA ALA A 130 42.69 -2.12 18.76
C ALA A 130 41.76 -1.64 17.62
N GLU A 131 42.02 -0.46 17.04
CA GLU A 131 41.28 0.04 15.90
C GLU A 131 41.49 -0.84 14.66
N GLU A 132 42.72 -1.29 14.42
CA GLU A 132 43.05 -2.17 13.30
C GLU A 132 42.42 -3.57 13.47
N GLN A 133 42.41 -4.12 14.69
CA GLN A 133 41.67 -5.34 15.01
C GLN A 133 40.17 -5.17 14.79
N ARG A 134 39.58 -4.07 15.25
CA ARG A 134 38.15 -3.76 15.00
C ARG A 134 37.85 -3.68 13.51
N ARG A 135 38.69 -3.00 12.72
CA ARG A 135 38.52 -2.92 11.25
C ARG A 135 38.63 -4.30 10.60
N ARG A 136 39.57 -5.15 11.04
CA ARG A 136 39.72 -6.53 10.53
C ARG A 136 38.52 -7.40 10.87
N GLU A 137 38.04 -7.35 12.12
CA GLU A 137 36.84 -8.06 12.56
C GLU A 137 35.60 -7.60 11.80
N GLU A 138 35.42 -6.29 11.62
CA GLU A 138 34.31 -5.72 10.85
C GLU A 138 34.37 -6.13 9.37
N ALA A 139 35.57 -6.13 8.77
CA ALA A 139 35.77 -6.62 7.40
C ALA A 139 35.46 -8.12 7.26
N GLN A 140 35.87 -8.93 8.22
CA GLN A 140 35.54 -10.36 8.26
C GLN A 140 34.04 -10.60 8.40
N ARG A 141 33.36 -9.84 9.28
CA ARG A 141 31.91 -9.90 9.45
C ARG A 141 31.17 -9.53 8.17
N LYS A 142 31.57 -8.43 7.50
CA LYS A 142 31.01 -8.01 6.21
C LYS A 142 31.24 -9.06 5.12
N ALA A 143 32.42 -9.66 5.04
CA ALA A 143 32.71 -10.73 4.09
C ALA A 143 31.86 -11.98 4.35
N PHE A 144 31.68 -12.36 5.62
CA PHE A 144 30.82 -13.46 6.02
C PHE A 144 29.35 -13.19 5.65
N ALA A 145 28.82 -12.01 5.97
CA ALA A 145 27.48 -11.58 5.58
C ALA A 145 27.28 -11.60 4.06
N GLY A 146 28.25 -11.11 3.29
CA GLY A 146 28.21 -11.15 1.81
C GLY A 146 28.17 -12.57 1.24
N LYS A 147 28.93 -13.50 1.84
CA LYS A 147 28.91 -14.93 1.44
C LYS A 147 27.55 -15.58 1.73
N VAL A 148 26.97 -15.32 2.91
CA VAL A 148 25.64 -15.80 3.28
C VAL A 148 24.57 -15.23 2.34
N LEU A 149 24.63 -13.93 2.03
CA LEU A 149 23.73 -13.29 1.08
C LEU A 149 23.78 -13.96 -0.30
N THR A 150 24.99 -14.16 -0.83
CA THR A 150 25.18 -14.81 -2.13
C THR A 150 24.64 -16.25 -2.13
N ASN A 151 24.89 -17.01 -1.06
CA ASN A 151 24.40 -18.38 -0.95
C ASN A 151 22.86 -18.42 -0.88
N GLY A 152 22.26 -17.62 -0.01
CA GLY A 152 20.80 -17.52 0.12
C GLY A 152 20.13 -17.07 -1.17
N GLN A 153 20.71 -16.11 -1.88
CA GLN A 153 20.21 -15.67 -3.19
C GLN A 153 20.28 -16.76 -4.26
N LYS A 154 21.37 -17.56 -4.30
CA LYS A 154 21.48 -18.72 -5.20
C LYS A 154 20.42 -19.79 -4.91
N LEU A 155 20.15 -20.07 -3.63
CA LEU A 155 19.07 -20.98 -3.24
C LEU A 155 17.71 -20.47 -3.68
N ALA A 156 17.42 -19.19 -3.45
CA ALA A 156 16.18 -18.56 -3.89
C ALA A 156 16.03 -18.58 -5.43
N ALA A 157 17.11 -18.34 -6.17
CA ALA A 157 17.11 -18.40 -7.64
C ALA A 157 16.80 -19.80 -8.19
N ARG A 158 17.15 -20.86 -7.44
CA ARG A 158 16.81 -22.26 -7.78
C ARG A 158 15.42 -22.69 -7.31
N GLY A 159 14.59 -21.76 -6.82
CA GLY A 159 13.26 -22.04 -6.27
C GLY A 159 13.27 -22.66 -4.86
N ARG A 160 14.44 -22.83 -4.23
CA ARG A 160 14.59 -23.37 -2.86
C ARG A 160 14.45 -22.25 -1.81
N TRP A 161 13.34 -21.52 -1.87
CA TRP A 161 13.12 -20.31 -1.06
C TRP A 161 13.03 -20.60 0.44
N VAL A 162 12.45 -21.74 0.85
CA VAL A 162 12.37 -22.14 2.27
C VAL A 162 13.76 -22.28 2.86
N GLU A 163 14.67 -22.90 2.12
CA GLU A 163 16.05 -23.09 2.57
C GLU A 163 16.82 -21.78 2.57
N ALA A 164 16.57 -20.92 1.58
CA ALA A 164 17.12 -19.56 1.59
C ALA A 164 16.70 -18.80 2.86
N VAL A 165 15.41 -18.83 3.22
CA VAL A 165 14.90 -18.23 4.46
C VAL A 165 15.58 -18.85 5.68
N GLN A 166 15.68 -20.17 5.75
CA GLN A 166 16.37 -20.86 6.85
C GLN A 166 17.84 -20.44 6.98
N VAL A 167 18.55 -20.26 5.87
CA VAL A 167 19.94 -19.78 5.87
C VAL A 167 20.02 -18.38 6.48
N PHE A 168 19.11 -17.47 6.12
CA PHE A 168 19.09 -16.12 6.68
C PHE A 168 18.67 -16.10 8.15
N THR A 169 17.64 -16.86 8.53
CA THR A 169 17.21 -16.95 9.93
C THR A 169 18.28 -17.55 10.82
N LYS A 170 18.95 -18.62 10.38
CA LYS A 170 20.10 -19.19 11.10
C LYS A 170 21.26 -18.21 11.19
N PHE A 171 21.57 -17.49 10.11
CA PHE A 171 22.63 -16.49 10.13
C PHE A 171 22.40 -15.41 11.20
N VAL A 172 21.16 -14.94 11.38
CA VAL A 172 20.81 -13.98 12.44
C VAL A 172 20.87 -14.63 13.83
N ASN A 173 20.31 -15.83 13.99
CA ASN A 173 20.20 -16.49 15.29
C ASN A 173 21.52 -17.06 15.82
N ASP A 174 22.34 -17.64 14.94
CA ASP A 174 23.60 -18.29 15.32
C ASP A 174 24.74 -17.27 15.42
N GLY A 175 24.64 -16.17 14.66
CA GLY A 175 25.58 -15.06 14.59
C GLY A 175 27.06 -15.46 14.51
N VAL A 176 27.92 -14.77 15.27
CA VAL A 176 29.36 -15.11 15.36
C VAL A 176 29.65 -15.72 16.72
N GLY A 177 30.25 -16.91 16.74
CA GLY A 177 30.59 -17.61 17.98
C GLY A 177 29.37 -18.12 18.77
N GLY A 178 28.20 -18.25 18.14
CA GLY A 178 26.95 -18.68 18.79
C GLY A 178 26.16 -17.56 19.46
N ILE A 179 26.57 -16.30 19.29
CA ILE A 179 25.89 -15.13 19.82
C ILE A 179 25.02 -14.53 18.70
N PRO A 180 23.68 -14.47 18.86
CA PRO A 180 22.78 -13.89 17.87
C PRO A 180 23.14 -12.44 17.52
N PHE A 181 22.97 -12.08 16.25
CA PHE A 181 23.09 -10.68 15.84
C PHE A 181 21.93 -9.85 16.39
N ALA A 182 22.23 -8.63 16.84
CA ALA A 182 21.21 -7.70 17.30
C ALA A 182 20.25 -7.32 16.16
N PRO A 183 18.94 -7.09 16.42
CA PRO A 183 17.96 -6.78 15.37
C PRO A 183 18.29 -5.54 14.52
N ASP A 184 19.03 -4.59 15.06
CA ASP A 184 19.46 -3.32 14.45
C ASP A 184 20.84 -3.39 13.77
N SER A 185 21.52 -4.55 13.85
CA SER A 185 22.81 -4.79 13.20
C SER A 185 22.71 -4.78 11.66
N ASP A 186 23.83 -4.47 11.01
CA ASP A 186 23.93 -4.54 9.54
C ASP A 186 23.74 -5.97 9.02
N GLU A 187 24.15 -6.98 9.79
CA GLU A 187 23.95 -8.38 9.47
C GLU A 187 22.47 -8.78 9.48
N ALA A 188 21.73 -8.41 10.53
CA ALA A 188 20.27 -8.64 10.59
C ALA A 188 19.55 -7.90 9.45
N TYR A 189 20.01 -6.70 9.12
CA TYR A 189 19.50 -5.92 7.99
C TYR A 189 19.71 -6.63 6.64
N ILE A 190 20.94 -7.09 6.36
CA ILE A 190 21.27 -7.83 5.12
C ILE A 190 20.46 -9.12 5.04
N ALA A 191 20.29 -9.82 6.16
CA ALA A 191 19.47 -11.03 6.23
C ALA A 191 18.00 -10.74 5.91
N THR A 192 17.46 -9.63 6.42
CA THR A 192 16.08 -9.18 6.15
C THR A 192 15.88 -8.89 4.67
N TYR A 193 16.83 -8.20 4.03
CA TYR A 193 16.81 -8.01 2.58
C TYR A 193 16.92 -9.33 1.79
N GLY A 194 17.75 -10.26 2.27
CA GLY A 194 17.86 -11.60 1.71
C GLY A 194 16.54 -12.38 1.77
N ILE A 195 15.87 -12.36 2.92
CA ILE A 195 14.55 -12.98 3.14
C ILE A 195 13.51 -12.34 2.22
N ALA A 196 13.46 -11.01 2.15
CA ALA A 196 12.55 -10.29 1.27
C ALA A 196 12.66 -10.75 -0.19
N ASN A 197 13.89 -10.83 -0.71
CA ASN A 197 14.13 -11.31 -2.08
C ASN A 197 13.73 -12.78 -2.27
N ALA A 198 14.00 -13.65 -1.28
CA ALA A 198 13.60 -15.05 -1.34
C ALA A 198 12.07 -15.20 -1.39
N LEU A 199 11.35 -14.44 -0.57
CA LEU A 199 9.89 -14.40 -0.56
C LEU A 199 9.33 -13.85 -1.88
N ALA A 200 9.90 -12.77 -2.41
CA ALA A 200 9.48 -12.17 -3.69
C ALA A 200 9.60 -13.19 -4.84
N ARG A 201 10.75 -13.89 -4.92
CA ARG A 201 10.98 -14.95 -5.93
C ARG A 201 10.05 -16.15 -5.76
N ALA A 202 9.60 -16.45 -4.54
CA ALA A 202 8.61 -17.49 -4.26
C ALA A 202 7.17 -17.07 -4.64
N GLY A 203 6.95 -15.80 -5.01
CA GLY A 203 5.64 -15.22 -5.24
C GLY A 203 4.85 -14.98 -3.94
N LEU A 204 5.55 -14.86 -2.81
CA LEU A 204 5.02 -14.45 -1.51
C LEU A 204 5.12 -12.93 -1.38
N LEU A 205 4.37 -12.24 -2.25
CA LEU A 205 4.53 -10.82 -2.55
C LEU A 205 4.14 -9.89 -1.38
N GLN A 206 3.06 -10.19 -0.66
CA GLN A 206 2.65 -9.41 0.52
C GLN A 206 3.69 -9.56 1.65
N SER A 207 4.14 -10.80 1.86
CA SER A 207 5.17 -11.12 2.85
C SER A 207 6.50 -10.45 2.50
N ALA A 208 6.87 -10.45 1.21
CA ALA A 208 8.06 -9.77 0.71
C ALA A 208 7.97 -8.24 0.86
N ALA A 209 6.82 -7.64 0.52
CA ALA A 209 6.62 -6.19 0.65
C ALA A 209 6.77 -5.71 2.10
N ASN A 210 6.21 -6.45 3.06
CA ASN A 210 6.41 -6.17 4.50
C ASN A 210 7.89 -6.18 4.88
N LYS A 211 8.65 -7.20 4.44
CA LYS A 211 10.10 -7.29 4.73
C LYS A 211 10.91 -6.22 4.00
N LEU A 212 10.54 -5.84 2.79
CA LEU A 212 11.17 -4.73 2.07
C LEU A 212 10.90 -3.40 2.76
N LEU A 213 9.71 -3.20 3.32
CA LEU A 213 9.40 -2.00 4.08
C LEU A 213 10.29 -1.87 5.32
N GLU A 214 10.53 -2.97 6.06
CA GLU A 214 11.51 -2.99 7.16
C GLU A 214 12.90 -2.53 6.68
N VAL A 215 13.35 -3.02 5.51
CA VAL A 215 14.65 -2.66 4.90
C VAL A 215 14.71 -1.20 4.46
N VAL A 216 13.62 -0.67 3.89
CA VAL A 216 13.57 0.75 3.45
C VAL A 216 13.51 1.68 4.67
N ARG A 217 12.80 1.31 5.74
CA ARG A 217 12.68 2.11 6.96
C ARG A 217 13.99 2.27 7.74
N ALA A 218 15.00 1.46 7.45
CA ALA A 218 16.32 1.62 8.07
C ALA A 218 17.08 2.87 7.55
N GLY A 219 16.61 3.49 6.46
CA GLY A 219 17.09 4.78 5.99
C GLY A 219 17.97 4.74 4.72
N PRO A 220 18.14 5.90 4.06
CA PRO A 220 18.77 6.02 2.74
C PRO A 220 20.29 5.77 2.70
N GLU A 221 20.93 5.76 3.86
CA GLU A 221 22.37 5.47 4.01
C GLU A 221 22.68 3.97 4.07
N LYS A 222 21.68 3.13 4.34
CA LYS A 222 21.86 1.69 4.42
C LYS A 222 22.10 1.08 3.03
N LEU A 223 22.92 0.02 3.01
CA LEU A 223 23.17 -0.76 1.80
C LEU A 223 21.85 -1.29 1.23
N PHE A 224 21.72 -1.45 -0.08
CA PHE A 224 20.48 -1.96 -0.73
C PHE A 224 19.22 -1.10 -0.58
N PHE A 225 19.23 0.04 0.10
CA PHE A 225 18.05 0.91 0.25
C PHE A 225 17.36 1.20 -1.09
N GLN A 226 18.11 1.67 -2.09
CA GLN A 226 17.55 2.00 -3.41
C GLN A 226 16.94 0.77 -4.10
N ALA A 227 17.61 -0.38 -4.01
CA ALA A 227 17.15 -1.62 -4.60
C ALA A 227 15.88 -2.14 -3.91
N ALA A 228 15.85 -2.10 -2.58
CA ALA A 228 14.69 -2.48 -1.79
C ALA A 228 13.50 -1.55 -2.03
N PHE A 229 13.74 -0.24 -2.12
CA PHE A 229 12.73 0.75 -2.47
C PHE A 229 12.15 0.50 -3.86
N GLY A 230 12.99 0.24 -4.86
CA GLY A 230 12.55 -0.09 -6.21
C GLY A 230 11.63 -1.32 -6.24
N GLN A 231 12.03 -2.39 -5.56
CA GLN A 231 11.20 -3.60 -5.43
C GLN A 231 9.89 -3.32 -4.69
N LEU A 232 9.93 -2.56 -3.60
CA LEU A 232 8.76 -2.21 -2.81
C LEU A 232 7.76 -1.38 -3.62
N ARG A 233 8.26 -0.45 -4.44
CA ARG A 233 7.46 0.33 -5.39
C ARG A 233 6.78 -0.57 -6.43
N ASP A 234 7.51 -1.54 -6.98
CA ASP A 234 6.94 -2.49 -7.93
C ASP A 234 5.88 -3.41 -7.30
N LEU A 235 6.09 -3.82 -6.04
CA LEU A 235 5.09 -4.57 -5.28
C LEU A 235 3.86 -3.70 -4.99
N ARG A 236 4.03 -2.45 -4.55
CA ARG A 236 2.90 -1.52 -4.36
C ARG A 236 2.05 -1.43 -5.62
N ARG A 237 2.65 -1.26 -6.79
CA ARG A 237 1.93 -1.21 -8.07
C ARG A 237 1.26 -2.54 -8.44
N SER A 238 1.92 -3.67 -8.22
CA SER A 238 1.43 -4.98 -8.70
C SER A 238 0.35 -5.61 -7.81
N ILE A 239 0.46 -5.43 -6.49
CA ILE A 239 -0.44 -6.06 -5.50
C ILE A 239 -1.23 -5.04 -4.65
N ASN A 240 -1.18 -3.74 -4.99
CA ASN A 240 -1.78 -2.65 -4.20
C ASN A 240 -1.35 -2.71 -2.73
N TYR A 241 -0.04 -2.91 -2.49
CA TYR A 241 0.49 -2.95 -1.14
C TYR A 241 0.37 -1.56 -0.50
N ARG A 242 -0.35 -1.49 0.63
CA ARG A 242 -0.58 -0.27 1.39
C ARG A 242 -0.18 -0.50 2.84
N SER A 243 0.57 0.45 3.42
CA SER A 243 0.97 0.45 4.82
C SER A 243 1.07 1.89 5.32
N THR A 244 0.64 2.14 6.55
CA THR A 244 0.82 3.43 7.24
C THR A 244 2.30 3.71 7.53
N ASP A 245 3.10 2.66 7.64
CA ASP A 245 4.54 2.75 7.93
C ASP A 245 5.36 3.47 6.85
N PHE A 246 4.78 3.73 5.67
CA PHE A 246 5.38 4.61 4.66
C PHE A 246 5.52 6.05 5.14
N GLU A 247 4.82 6.45 6.21
CA GLU A 247 4.93 7.78 6.80
C GLU A 247 6.37 8.13 7.20
N ALA A 248 7.13 7.14 7.67
CA ALA A 248 8.54 7.31 8.04
C ALA A 248 9.42 7.78 6.88
N LEU A 249 9.01 7.57 5.62
CA LEU A 249 9.76 8.01 4.44
C LEU A 249 9.82 9.54 4.31
N LYS A 250 8.92 10.28 4.98
CA LYS A 250 8.93 11.75 4.99
C LYS A 250 10.20 12.33 5.62
N GLU A 251 10.82 11.59 6.53
CA GLU A 251 11.99 12.04 7.29
C GLU A 251 13.29 11.85 6.49
N PHE A 252 13.25 11.12 5.38
CA PHE A 252 14.45 10.74 4.64
C PHE A 252 14.83 11.79 3.60
N SER A 253 16.07 12.26 3.69
CA SER A 253 16.69 13.04 2.63
C SER A 253 17.26 12.09 1.56
N VAL A 254 16.84 12.29 0.31
CA VAL A 254 17.40 11.59 -0.86
C VAL A 254 18.30 12.49 -1.70
N VAL A 255 18.71 13.64 -1.13
CA VAL A 255 19.68 14.54 -1.74
C VAL A 255 21.00 13.80 -1.94
N GLY A 256 21.62 13.96 -3.11
CA GLY A 256 22.86 13.25 -3.47
C GLY A 256 22.66 11.86 -4.08
N LYS A 257 21.44 11.31 -4.09
CA LYS A 257 21.11 10.13 -4.92
C LYS A 257 20.93 10.54 -6.39
N ASP A 258 20.89 9.58 -7.31
CA ASP A 258 20.65 9.87 -8.72
C ASP A 258 19.27 10.50 -8.94
N LYS A 259 19.17 11.36 -9.96
CA LYS A 259 17.96 12.16 -10.18
C LYS A 259 16.74 11.29 -10.53
N THR A 260 16.95 10.17 -11.22
CA THR A 260 15.88 9.20 -11.54
C THR A 260 15.27 8.60 -10.28
N PHE A 261 16.11 8.23 -9.31
CA PHE A 261 15.70 7.75 -8.01
C PHE A 261 15.00 8.84 -7.20
N GLN A 262 15.54 10.06 -7.15
CA GLN A 262 14.90 11.18 -6.45
C GLN A 262 13.46 11.41 -6.96
N ASN A 263 13.28 11.48 -8.28
CA ASN A 263 11.96 11.62 -8.90
C ASN A 263 11.02 10.46 -8.54
N SER A 264 11.54 9.23 -8.57
CA SER A 264 10.80 8.02 -8.22
C SER A 264 10.37 8.01 -6.75
N PHE A 265 11.23 8.49 -5.85
CA PHE A 265 11.00 8.59 -4.42
C PHE A 265 9.97 9.67 -4.10
N HIS A 266 10.15 10.88 -4.65
CA HIS A 266 9.22 11.99 -4.49
C HIS A 266 7.82 11.65 -4.98
N TYR A 267 7.70 11.03 -6.16
CA TYR A 267 6.40 10.56 -6.64
C TYR A 267 5.76 9.54 -5.69
N PHE A 268 6.52 8.53 -5.24
CA PHE A 268 5.99 7.47 -4.36
C PHE A 268 5.46 8.02 -3.03
N VAL A 269 6.21 8.92 -2.40
CA VAL A 269 5.83 9.56 -1.13
C VAL A 269 4.61 10.46 -1.36
N GLY A 270 4.61 11.27 -2.42
CA GLY A 270 3.46 12.10 -2.79
C GLY A 270 2.20 11.29 -3.07
N GLU A 271 2.31 10.18 -3.80
CA GLU A 271 1.20 9.24 -4.06
C GLU A 271 0.69 8.60 -2.77
N PHE A 272 1.59 8.18 -1.86
CA PHE A 272 1.20 7.67 -0.53
C PHE A 272 0.42 8.71 0.27
N LEU A 273 0.94 9.94 0.39
CA LEU A 273 0.28 11.00 1.15
C LEU A 273 -1.08 11.36 0.55
N HIS A 274 -1.17 11.39 -0.78
CA HIS A 274 -2.44 11.55 -1.48
C HIS A 274 -3.44 10.43 -1.16
N ASP A 275 -3.01 9.16 -1.21
CA ASP A 275 -3.87 8.00 -0.91
C ASP A 275 -4.46 8.04 0.52
N PHE A 276 -3.73 8.63 1.47
CA PHE A 276 -4.15 8.81 2.87
C PHE A 276 -4.87 10.14 3.12
N GLY A 277 -5.11 10.96 2.10
CA GLY A 277 -5.80 12.24 2.23
C GLY A 277 -4.95 13.38 2.82
N LEU A 278 -3.64 13.17 2.99
CA LEU A 278 -2.67 14.15 3.48
C LEU A 278 -2.21 15.06 2.34
N PHE A 279 -3.15 15.81 1.75
CA PHE A 279 -2.91 16.55 0.50
C PHE A 279 -1.90 17.68 0.62
N ALA A 280 -1.88 18.39 1.76
CA ALA A 280 -0.91 19.47 2.01
C ALA A 280 0.53 18.94 2.04
N ASP A 281 0.73 17.78 2.66
CA ASP A 281 2.05 17.14 2.72
C ASP A 281 2.44 16.51 1.37
N ALA A 282 1.46 16.02 0.58
CA ALA A 282 1.72 15.41 -0.71
C ALA A 282 2.26 16.41 -1.76
N LEU A 283 1.73 17.64 -1.74
CA LEU A 283 2.03 18.70 -2.71
C LEU A 283 3.54 18.94 -2.91
N PRO A 284 4.35 19.25 -1.87
CA PRO A 284 5.77 19.54 -2.04
C PRO A 284 6.59 18.35 -2.55
N TYR A 285 6.12 17.11 -2.39
CA TYR A 285 6.78 15.94 -2.98
C TYR A 285 6.45 15.82 -4.47
N LEU A 286 5.18 15.97 -4.85
CA LEU A 286 4.74 15.86 -6.24
C LEU A 286 5.32 16.98 -7.12
N GLU A 287 5.49 18.19 -6.59
CA GLU A 287 6.10 19.34 -7.29
C GLU A 287 7.60 19.15 -7.56
N LYS A 288 8.30 18.30 -6.78
CA LYS A 288 9.73 18.01 -6.97
C LYS A 288 10.01 16.99 -8.08
N VAL A 289 8.98 16.38 -8.65
CA VAL A 289 9.15 15.44 -9.77
C VAL A 289 9.40 16.24 -11.04
N ASP A 290 10.56 16.07 -11.68
CA ASP A 290 10.88 16.85 -12.89
C ASP A 290 10.08 16.40 -14.11
N THR A 291 9.95 17.30 -15.09
CA THR A 291 9.25 17.10 -16.37
C THR A 291 9.71 15.88 -17.17
N GLY A 292 11.03 15.60 -17.18
CA GLY A 292 11.60 14.44 -17.91
C GLY A 292 11.38 13.07 -17.25
N SER A 293 10.77 13.02 -16.07
CA SER A 293 10.55 11.77 -15.34
C SER A 293 9.38 10.95 -15.90
N LYS A 294 9.52 9.62 -15.93
CA LYS A 294 8.40 8.68 -16.24
C LYS A 294 7.26 8.74 -15.21
N ASP A 295 7.51 9.31 -14.04
CA ASP A 295 6.51 9.50 -13.00
C ASP A 295 5.81 10.87 -13.11
N TYR A 296 6.34 11.81 -13.90
CA TYR A 296 5.82 13.17 -14.03
C TYR A 296 4.36 13.25 -14.49
N PRO A 297 3.89 12.48 -15.51
CA PRO A 297 2.49 12.55 -15.92
C PRO A 297 1.53 12.17 -14.79
N ARG A 298 1.91 11.18 -13.97
CA ARG A 298 1.12 10.75 -12.82
C ARG A 298 1.19 11.77 -11.68
N ALA A 299 2.36 12.37 -11.44
CA ALA A 299 2.50 13.45 -10.47
C ALA A 299 1.61 14.64 -10.81
N GLN A 300 1.63 15.10 -12.06
CA GLN A 300 0.77 16.18 -12.55
C GLN A 300 -0.72 15.85 -12.44
N TYR A 301 -1.10 14.60 -12.75
CA TYR A 301 -2.48 14.16 -12.55
C TYR A 301 -2.92 14.27 -11.08
N LEU A 302 -2.08 13.84 -10.13
CA LEU A 302 -2.36 13.95 -8.69
C LEU A 302 -2.41 15.42 -8.23
N LEU A 303 -1.51 16.28 -8.73
CA LEU A 303 -1.56 17.72 -8.45
C LEU A 303 -2.88 18.36 -8.90
N GLY A 304 -3.41 17.94 -10.05
CA GLY A 304 -4.71 18.39 -10.54
C GLY A 304 -5.88 17.99 -9.63
N LEU A 305 -5.83 16.79 -9.02
CA LEU A 305 -6.81 16.36 -8.03
C LEU A 305 -6.67 17.12 -6.71
N ILE A 306 -5.43 17.34 -6.25
CA ILE A 306 -5.11 18.07 -5.01
C ILE A 306 -5.58 19.52 -5.07
N ALA A 307 -5.57 20.15 -6.25
CA ALA A 307 -5.99 21.54 -6.42
C ALA A 307 -7.38 21.84 -5.84
N PHE A 308 -8.31 20.87 -5.86
CA PHE A 308 -9.66 21.03 -5.29
C PHE A 308 -9.77 20.75 -3.79
N ARG A 309 -8.70 20.26 -3.16
CA ARG A 309 -8.67 19.91 -1.73
C ARG A 309 -8.26 21.07 -0.84
N ASP A 310 -7.60 22.08 -1.40
CA ASP A 310 -7.19 23.27 -0.66
C ASP A 310 -8.38 24.23 -0.49
N SER A 311 -8.92 24.34 0.73
CA SER A 311 -10.04 25.23 1.03
C SER A 311 -9.69 26.72 0.93
N THR A 312 -8.41 27.09 0.97
CA THR A 312 -7.94 28.48 0.98
C THR A 312 -7.97 29.14 -0.40
N LEU A 313 -7.96 28.33 -1.47
CA LEU A 313 -7.91 28.83 -2.84
C LEU A 313 -9.30 29.23 -3.36
N SER A 314 -9.36 30.32 -4.11
CA SER A 314 -10.56 30.68 -4.88
C SER A 314 -10.88 29.62 -5.94
N THR A 315 -12.17 29.44 -6.26
CA THR A 315 -12.63 28.49 -7.28
C THR A 315 -11.91 28.67 -8.61
N ALA A 316 -11.74 29.91 -9.08
CA ALA A 316 -11.00 30.21 -10.31
C ALA A 316 -9.53 29.73 -10.25
N THR A 317 -8.88 29.88 -9.10
CA THR A 317 -7.50 29.41 -8.90
C THR A 317 -7.41 27.89 -8.89
N LYS A 318 -8.37 27.21 -8.24
CA LYS A 318 -8.46 25.75 -8.22
C LYS A 318 -8.61 25.19 -9.63
N VAL A 319 -9.54 25.72 -10.40
CA VAL A 319 -9.78 25.32 -11.80
C VAL A 319 -8.53 25.54 -12.64
N ARG A 320 -7.91 26.73 -12.57
CA ARG A 320 -6.70 27.03 -13.34
C ARG A 320 -5.55 26.07 -13.01
N ARG A 321 -5.29 25.82 -11.73
CA ARG A 321 -4.25 24.86 -11.29
C ARG A 321 -4.55 23.45 -11.79
N ALA A 322 -5.80 23.00 -11.67
CA ALA A 322 -6.21 21.68 -12.12
C ALA A 322 -6.10 21.51 -13.64
N VAL A 323 -6.59 22.48 -14.42
CA VAL A 323 -6.48 22.46 -15.89
C VAL A 323 -5.02 22.39 -16.32
N ASN A 324 -4.17 23.27 -15.78
CA ASN A 324 -2.74 23.27 -16.11
C ASN A 324 -2.08 21.93 -15.78
N ALA A 325 -2.36 21.37 -14.60
CA ALA A 325 -1.80 20.10 -14.18
C ALA A 325 -2.27 18.93 -15.08
N PHE A 326 -3.56 18.86 -15.41
CA PHE A 326 -4.05 17.81 -16.32
C PHE A 326 -3.52 17.99 -17.75
N GLN A 327 -3.35 19.21 -18.24
CA GLN A 327 -2.71 19.48 -19.55
C GLN A 327 -1.25 19.04 -19.55
N ASN A 328 -0.48 19.39 -18.51
CA ASN A 328 0.89 18.91 -18.35
C ASN A 328 0.96 17.38 -18.30
N ALA A 329 0.00 16.72 -17.64
CA ALA A 329 -0.10 15.26 -17.61
C ALA A 329 -0.39 14.65 -18.99
N VAL A 330 -1.15 15.34 -19.85
CA VAL A 330 -1.36 14.93 -21.25
C VAL A 330 -0.06 15.04 -22.03
N VAL A 331 0.57 16.22 -22.04
CA VAL A 331 1.81 16.48 -22.81
C VAL A 331 2.92 15.51 -22.41
N ALA A 332 3.21 15.40 -21.12
CA ALA A 332 4.20 14.46 -20.64
C ALA A 332 3.79 12.99 -20.85
N GLY A 333 2.48 12.71 -20.88
CA GLY A 333 1.94 11.40 -21.25
C GLY A 333 2.27 11.04 -22.69
N GLU A 334 2.23 11.99 -23.63
CA GLU A 334 2.59 11.80 -25.03
C GLU A 334 4.09 11.53 -25.18
N GLU A 335 4.93 12.34 -24.52
CA GLU A 335 6.39 12.17 -24.50
C GLU A 335 6.81 10.79 -23.96
N THR A 336 6.14 10.34 -22.90
CA THR A 336 6.41 9.05 -22.24
C THR A 336 5.64 7.86 -22.85
N LYS A 337 4.85 8.09 -23.92
CA LYS A 337 3.97 7.09 -24.57
C LYS A 337 3.02 6.39 -23.60
N ASN A 338 2.51 7.12 -22.62
CA ASN A 338 1.61 6.63 -21.59
C ASN A 338 0.15 6.93 -21.91
N GLN A 339 -0.44 6.17 -22.83
CA GLN A 339 -1.84 6.34 -23.27
C GLN A 339 -2.84 6.30 -22.12
N GLY A 340 -2.61 5.44 -21.12
CA GLY A 340 -3.49 5.32 -19.97
C GLY A 340 -3.60 6.61 -19.17
N MET A 341 -2.52 7.41 -19.11
CA MET A 341 -2.54 8.71 -18.48
C MET A 341 -3.12 9.81 -19.36
N ILE A 342 -2.85 9.79 -20.66
CA ILE A 342 -3.47 10.73 -21.62
C ILE A 342 -5.00 10.62 -21.53
N ASP A 343 -5.54 9.39 -21.63
CA ASP A 343 -6.98 9.14 -21.58
C ASP A 343 -7.60 9.59 -20.23
N LEU A 344 -6.90 9.32 -19.12
CA LEU A 344 -7.38 9.67 -17.79
C LEU A 344 -7.37 11.19 -17.56
N SER A 345 -6.34 11.90 -18.04
CA SER A 345 -6.25 13.35 -17.96
C SER A 345 -7.29 14.04 -18.84
N TYR A 346 -7.56 13.54 -20.05
CA TYR A 346 -8.65 14.06 -20.88
C TYR A 346 -10.02 13.88 -20.24
N LEU A 347 -10.27 12.74 -19.58
CA LEU A 347 -11.50 12.55 -18.82
C LEU A 347 -11.63 13.57 -17.67
N ALA A 348 -10.55 13.84 -16.95
CA ALA A 348 -10.57 14.84 -15.88
C ALA A 348 -10.85 16.25 -16.42
N LEU A 349 -10.20 16.64 -17.53
CA LEU A 349 -10.47 17.90 -18.23
C LEU A 349 -11.91 18.00 -18.72
N ALA A 350 -12.45 16.92 -19.29
CA ALA A 350 -13.83 16.86 -19.78
C ALA A 350 -14.85 17.05 -18.66
N ARG A 351 -14.67 16.35 -17.53
CA ARG A 351 -15.53 16.47 -16.34
C ARG A 351 -15.44 17.85 -15.72
N LEU A 352 -14.24 18.42 -15.68
CA LEU A 352 -14.05 19.78 -15.21
C LEU A 352 -14.79 20.77 -16.11
N ALA A 353 -14.65 20.68 -17.43
CA ALA A 353 -15.40 21.53 -18.35
C ALA A 353 -16.92 21.34 -18.21
N TYR A 354 -17.39 20.10 -18.03
CA TYR A 354 -18.79 19.77 -17.81
C TYR A 354 -19.35 20.43 -16.54
N GLU A 355 -18.62 20.33 -15.42
CA GLU A 355 -19.03 20.91 -14.13
C GLU A 355 -19.25 22.43 -14.23
N TYR A 356 -18.40 23.12 -15.00
CA TYR A 356 -18.50 24.56 -15.24
C TYR A 356 -19.34 24.91 -16.46
N ARG A 357 -20.20 24.00 -16.93
CA ARG A 357 -21.16 24.16 -18.04
C ARG A 357 -20.52 24.54 -19.38
N GLN A 358 -19.23 24.30 -19.55
CA GLN A 358 -18.50 24.46 -20.79
C GLN A 358 -18.66 23.19 -21.65
N TYR A 359 -19.90 22.90 -22.05
CA TYR A 359 -20.25 21.62 -22.67
C TYR A 359 -19.49 21.35 -23.97
N ASP A 360 -19.23 22.37 -24.80
CA ASP A 360 -18.42 22.22 -26.01
C ASP A 360 -16.99 21.77 -25.72
N ALA A 361 -16.36 22.37 -24.70
CA ALA A 361 -15.05 21.95 -24.25
C ALA A 361 -15.07 20.54 -23.65
N ALA A 362 -16.12 20.21 -22.87
CA ALA A 362 -16.30 18.87 -22.32
C ALA A 362 -16.38 17.80 -23.43
N ILE A 363 -17.22 18.04 -24.43
CA ILE A 363 -17.39 17.17 -25.61
C ILE A 363 -16.06 17.05 -26.37
N TYR A 364 -15.34 18.16 -26.57
CA TYR A 364 -14.03 18.13 -27.20
C TYR A 364 -13.06 17.19 -26.47
N TYR A 365 -12.96 17.30 -25.15
CA TYR A 365 -12.06 16.45 -24.35
C TYR A 365 -12.53 14.99 -24.27
N TYR A 366 -13.84 14.71 -24.15
CA TYR A 366 -14.35 13.33 -24.19
C TYR A 366 -13.98 12.64 -25.50
N ARG A 367 -14.02 13.36 -26.63
CA ARG A 367 -13.64 12.82 -27.95
C ARG A 367 -12.14 12.56 -28.11
N LYS A 368 -11.29 13.09 -27.23
CA LYS A 368 -9.84 12.84 -27.22
C LYS A 368 -9.46 11.54 -26.51
N VAL A 369 -10.36 10.95 -25.72
CA VAL A 369 -10.15 9.62 -25.13
C VAL A 369 -10.03 8.58 -26.23
N SER A 370 -8.98 7.76 -26.19
CA SER A 370 -8.73 6.76 -27.24
C SER A 370 -9.90 5.78 -27.40
N LYS A 371 -10.24 5.42 -28.65
CA LYS A 371 -11.26 4.40 -28.96
C LYS A 371 -10.94 3.03 -28.36
N ASN A 372 -9.65 2.74 -28.15
CA ASN A 372 -9.19 1.49 -27.55
C ASN A 372 -9.04 1.58 -26.01
N SER A 373 -9.34 2.75 -25.43
CA SER A 373 -9.24 2.94 -23.99
C SER A 373 -10.29 2.10 -23.26
N PRO A 374 -9.97 1.46 -22.13
CA PRO A 374 -10.99 0.84 -21.28
C PRO A 374 -11.98 1.87 -20.71
N LYS A 375 -11.68 3.17 -20.81
CA LYS A 375 -12.54 4.26 -20.31
C LYS A 375 -13.46 4.84 -21.38
N ILE A 376 -13.39 4.35 -22.63
CA ILE A 376 -14.15 4.92 -23.75
C ILE A 376 -15.66 4.87 -23.52
N ALA A 377 -16.17 3.78 -22.95
CA ALA A 377 -17.59 3.65 -22.66
C ALA A 377 -18.07 4.73 -21.69
N ARG A 378 -17.26 5.03 -20.68
CA ARG A 378 -17.56 6.11 -19.72
C ARG A 378 -17.47 7.49 -20.37
N ALA A 379 -16.45 7.75 -21.18
CA ALA A 379 -16.32 9.00 -21.93
C ALA A 379 -17.51 9.22 -22.87
N PHE A 380 -17.93 8.17 -23.56
CA PHE A 380 -19.04 8.19 -24.51
C PHE A 380 -20.37 8.47 -23.79
N TYR A 381 -20.66 7.76 -22.70
CA TYR A 381 -21.83 8.01 -21.88
C TYR A 381 -21.84 9.43 -21.27
N GLU A 382 -20.72 9.91 -20.73
CA GLU A 382 -20.64 11.29 -20.17
C GLU A 382 -20.77 12.36 -21.25
N SER A 383 -20.33 12.08 -22.49
CA SER A 383 -20.56 12.98 -23.62
C SER A 383 -22.04 13.08 -24.02
N GLY A 384 -22.83 12.01 -23.85
CA GLY A 384 -24.28 12.01 -24.06
C GLY A 384 -24.99 12.99 -23.14
N TRP A 385 -24.60 13.03 -21.87
CA TRP A 385 -25.06 14.03 -20.90
C TRP A 385 -24.67 15.46 -21.29
N ALA A 386 -23.44 15.67 -21.76
CA ALA A 386 -23.01 17.00 -22.22
C ALA A 386 -23.82 17.50 -23.43
N TYR A 387 -24.10 16.62 -24.41
CA TYR A 387 -24.98 16.96 -25.54
C TYR A 387 -26.41 17.24 -25.09
N PHE A 388 -26.95 16.43 -24.18
CA PHE A 388 -28.29 16.62 -23.61
C PHE A 388 -28.42 17.98 -22.93
N LEU A 389 -27.50 18.35 -22.04
CA LEU A 389 -27.53 19.63 -21.33
C LEU A 389 -27.24 20.85 -22.22
N LYS A 390 -26.56 20.66 -23.34
CA LYS A 390 -26.37 21.69 -24.37
C LYS A 390 -27.57 21.78 -25.35
N ASN A 391 -28.63 21.03 -25.11
CA ASN A 391 -29.83 20.96 -25.96
C ASN A 391 -29.58 20.42 -27.39
N ASP A 392 -28.52 19.61 -27.57
CA ASP A 392 -28.24 18.91 -28.83
C ASP A 392 -28.91 17.53 -28.82
N ILE A 393 -30.23 17.55 -28.95
CA ILE A 393 -31.09 16.38 -28.83
C ILE A 393 -30.73 15.28 -29.85
N SER A 394 -30.37 15.69 -31.08
CA SER A 394 -30.05 14.74 -32.16
C SER A 394 -28.85 13.86 -31.79
N ARG A 395 -27.77 14.47 -31.27
CA ARG A 395 -26.57 13.74 -30.85
C ARG A 395 -26.80 13.01 -29.53
N ALA A 396 -27.50 13.61 -28.57
CA ALA A 396 -27.80 12.97 -27.29
C ALA A 396 -28.57 11.66 -27.47
N LEU A 397 -29.69 11.67 -28.21
CA LEU A 397 -30.48 10.47 -28.49
C LEU A 397 -29.69 9.43 -29.30
N GLY A 398 -28.84 9.86 -30.23
CA GLY A 398 -27.97 8.95 -30.95
C GLY A 398 -27.01 8.19 -30.03
N ILE A 399 -26.44 8.88 -29.04
CA ILE A 399 -25.58 8.27 -28.02
C ILE A 399 -26.37 7.34 -27.11
N PHE A 400 -27.55 7.74 -26.61
CA PHE A 400 -28.38 6.89 -25.75
C PHE A 400 -28.80 5.60 -26.47
N HIS A 401 -29.23 5.72 -27.73
CA HIS A 401 -29.51 4.58 -28.59
C HIS A 401 -28.31 3.65 -28.75
N ALA A 402 -27.12 4.19 -29.02
CA ALA A 402 -25.90 3.40 -29.13
C ALA A 402 -25.52 2.72 -27.81
N LEU A 403 -25.78 3.34 -26.66
CA LEU A 403 -25.54 2.78 -25.32
C LEU A 403 -26.50 1.63 -24.96
N HIS A 404 -27.65 1.52 -25.63
CA HIS A 404 -28.53 0.35 -25.52
C HIS A 404 -28.02 -0.87 -26.31
N SER A 405 -26.98 -0.71 -27.14
CA SER A 405 -26.45 -1.81 -27.96
C SER A 405 -25.82 -2.93 -27.12
N PRO A 406 -25.73 -4.16 -27.68
CA PRO A 406 -25.05 -5.28 -27.03
C PRO A 406 -23.57 -5.01 -26.67
N TYR A 407 -22.92 -4.04 -27.31
CA TYR A 407 -21.55 -3.63 -26.99
C TYR A 407 -21.40 -3.09 -25.56
N PHE A 408 -22.46 -2.47 -25.02
CA PHE A 408 -22.45 -1.89 -23.68
C PHE A 408 -23.16 -2.75 -22.63
N LYS A 409 -23.52 -4.00 -22.93
CA LYS A 409 -24.27 -4.90 -22.01
C LYS A 409 -23.62 -5.14 -20.64
N HIS A 410 -22.31 -4.90 -20.53
CA HIS A 410 -21.52 -5.02 -19.30
C HIS A 410 -21.47 -3.72 -18.48
N HIS A 411 -22.06 -2.65 -18.99
CA HIS A 411 -22.21 -1.39 -18.30
C HIS A 411 -23.65 -1.24 -17.82
N PHE A 412 -23.81 -0.57 -16.69
CA PHE A 412 -25.10 -0.30 -16.09
C PHE A 412 -25.31 1.21 -16.11
N TYR A 413 -26.15 1.65 -17.05
CA TYR A 413 -26.56 3.05 -17.24
C TYR A 413 -28.09 3.16 -17.00
N PRO A 414 -28.53 3.06 -15.73
CA PRO A 414 -29.95 2.97 -15.35
C PRO A 414 -30.81 4.18 -15.79
N GLU A 415 -30.21 5.34 -16.00
CA GLU A 415 -30.91 6.58 -16.31
C GLU A 415 -31.27 6.77 -17.79
N LEU A 416 -30.74 5.95 -18.71
CA LEU A 416 -30.85 6.24 -20.15
C LEU A 416 -32.31 6.40 -20.58
N TRP A 417 -33.19 5.53 -20.09
CA TRP A 417 -34.62 5.60 -20.35
C TRP A 417 -35.29 6.84 -19.75
N ILE A 418 -34.82 7.33 -18.60
CA ILE A 418 -35.31 8.58 -18.01
C ILE A 418 -34.90 9.76 -18.87
N LEU A 419 -33.65 9.81 -19.33
CA LEU A 419 -33.15 10.87 -20.21
C LEU A 419 -33.89 10.91 -21.55
N GLU A 420 -34.09 9.74 -22.16
CA GLU A 420 -34.89 9.63 -23.39
C GLU A 420 -36.35 10.06 -23.15
N ALA A 421 -36.97 9.62 -22.05
CA ALA A 421 -38.33 10.04 -21.69
C ALA A 421 -38.43 11.56 -21.50
N THR A 422 -37.48 12.20 -20.81
CA THR A 422 -37.42 13.66 -20.67
C THR A 422 -37.36 14.35 -22.04
N ILE A 423 -36.51 13.87 -22.94
CA ILE A 423 -36.43 14.42 -24.31
C ILE A 423 -37.79 14.27 -25.02
N TYR A 424 -38.42 13.09 -24.92
CA TYR A 424 -39.69 12.85 -25.61
C TYR A 424 -40.85 13.67 -25.04
N VAL A 425 -40.91 13.86 -23.72
CA VAL A 425 -41.89 14.75 -23.07
C VAL A 425 -41.69 16.20 -23.55
N ASN A 426 -40.46 16.71 -23.50
CA ASN A 426 -40.13 18.08 -23.89
C ASN A 426 -40.29 18.35 -25.39
N THR A 427 -40.31 17.30 -26.22
CA THR A 427 -40.57 17.38 -27.66
C THR A 427 -41.98 16.94 -28.02
N CYS A 428 -42.86 16.75 -27.03
CA CYS A 428 -44.26 16.34 -27.18
C CYS A 428 -44.46 15.01 -27.95
N ASN A 429 -43.43 14.14 -27.97
CA ASN A 429 -43.47 12.80 -28.55
C ASN A 429 -44.05 11.79 -27.54
N VAL A 430 -45.33 11.96 -27.19
CA VAL A 430 -46.04 11.21 -26.13
C VAL A 430 -45.86 9.70 -26.23
N ASP A 431 -46.04 9.13 -27.42
CA ASP A 431 -46.01 7.66 -27.60
C ASP A 431 -44.61 7.08 -27.36
N ARG A 432 -43.56 7.83 -27.71
CA ARG A 432 -42.16 7.46 -27.42
C ARG A 432 -41.82 7.63 -25.95
N ALA A 433 -42.32 8.68 -25.30
CA ALA A 433 -42.17 8.88 -23.86
C ALA A 433 -42.76 7.70 -23.06
N LYS A 434 -43.97 7.26 -23.42
CA LYS A 434 -44.59 6.05 -22.83
C LYS A 434 -43.73 4.81 -22.99
N ALA A 435 -43.16 4.60 -24.17
CA ALA A 435 -42.31 3.46 -24.44
C ALA A 435 -41.02 3.49 -23.58
N ALA A 436 -40.36 4.64 -23.46
CA ALA A 436 -39.18 4.81 -22.62
C ALA A 436 -39.49 4.60 -21.13
N ILE A 437 -40.59 5.17 -20.62
CA ILE A 437 -41.08 4.97 -19.25
C ILE A 437 -41.35 3.48 -18.98
N LYS A 438 -42.00 2.78 -19.91
CA LYS A 438 -42.26 1.34 -19.79
C LYS A 438 -40.95 0.56 -19.69
N ARG A 439 -39.97 0.86 -20.56
CA ARG A 439 -38.65 0.22 -20.51
C ARG A 439 -37.93 0.47 -19.19
N PHE A 440 -37.96 1.70 -18.66
CA PHE A 440 -37.37 1.98 -17.34
C PHE A 440 -37.97 1.10 -16.23
N LYS A 441 -39.30 0.97 -16.20
CA LYS A 441 -40.01 0.14 -15.21
C LYS A 441 -39.61 -1.34 -15.31
N GLU A 442 -39.55 -1.87 -16.53
CA GLU A 442 -39.27 -3.29 -16.80
C GLU A 442 -37.78 -3.66 -16.66
N ASP A 443 -36.86 -2.76 -17.03
CA ASP A 443 -35.42 -3.07 -17.09
C ASP A 443 -34.61 -2.59 -15.88
N VAL A 444 -35.07 -1.54 -15.19
CA VAL A 444 -34.30 -0.84 -14.15
C VAL A 444 -35.02 -0.86 -12.81
N LEU A 445 -36.28 -0.39 -12.76
CA LEU A 445 -37.01 -0.27 -11.49
C LEU A 445 -37.22 -1.64 -10.80
N VAL A 446 -37.41 -2.70 -11.60
CA VAL A 446 -37.53 -4.08 -11.13
C VAL A 446 -36.29 -4.57 -10.35
N LEU A 447 -35.12 -3.92 -10.53
CA LEU A 447 -33.89 -4.28 -9.85
C LEU A 447 -33.83 -3.76 -8.40
N GLY A 448 -34.68 -2.80 -8.03
CA GLY A 448 -34.70 -2.20 -6.70
C GLY A 448 -35.03 -3.20 -5.57
N PRO A 449 -36.17 -3.93 -5.63
CA PRO A 449 -36.53 -4.91 -4.61
C PRO A 449 -35.45 -5.98 -4.32
N PRO A 450 -34.89 -6.71 -5.31
CA PRO A 450 -33.84 -7.70 -5.04
C PRO A 450 -32.55 -7.08 -4.51
N LEU A 451 -32.22 -5.83 -4.88
CA LEU A 451 -31.08 -5.12 -4.33
C LEU A 451 -31.28 -4.80 -2.84
N ARG A 452 -32.45 -4.28 -2.46
CA ARG A 452 -32.79 -4.00 -1.06
C ARG A 452 -32.75 -5.25 -0.20
N ASP A 453 -33.32 -6.34 -0.70
CA ASP A 453 -33.32 -7.64 -0.03
C ASP A 453 -31.90 -8.20 0.12
N PHE A 454 -31.04 -8.07 -0.89
CA PHE A 454 -29.64 -8.45 -0.76
C PHE A 454 -28.92 -7.65 0.33
N LEU A 455 -29.12 -6.32 0.36
CA LEU A 455 -28.52 -5.41 1.35
C LEU A 455 -29.04 -5.66 2.78
N SER A 456 -30.32 -6.06 2.94
CA SER A 456 -30.90 -6.33 4.26
C SER A 456 -30.43 -7.67 4.84
N ARG A 457 -30.22 -8.70 3.99
CA ARG A 457 -29.72 -10.01 4.44
C ARG A 457 -28.24 -10.00 4.81
N HIS A 458 -27.44 -9.11 4.23
CA HIS A 458 -25.99 -9.04 4.44
C HIS A 458 -25.63 -7.73 5.15
N VAL A 459 -25.80 -7.71 6.47
CA VAL A 459 -25.58 -6.49 7.28
C VAL A 459 -24.09 -6.21 7.47
N ARG A 460 -23.27 -7.26 7.64
CA ARG A 460 -21.83 -7.13 7.86
C ARG A 460 -21.07 -6.95 6.53
N ALA A 461 -19.98 -6.19 6.58
CA ALA A 461 -19.16 -5.90 5.40
C ALA A 461 -18.62 -7.19 4.76
N GLU A 462 -18.14 -8.12 5.56
CA GLU A 462 -17.57 -9.39 5.09
C GLU A 462 -18.62 -10.23 4.37
N GLN A 463 -19.84 -10.26 4.91
CA GLN A 463 -20.97 -10.98 4.30
C GLN A 463 -21.36 -10.38 2.95
N LEU A 464 -21.31 -9.05 2.80
CA LEU A 464 -21.57 -8.38 1.53
C LEU A 464 -20.53 -8.77 0.47
N TYR A 465 -19.25 -8.73 0.85
CA TYR A 465 -18.17 -9.16 -0.04
C TYR A 465 -18.35 -10.62 -0.47
N GLU A 466 -18.56 -11.52 0.49
CA GLU A 466 -18.76 -12.95 0.23
C GLU A 466 -20.00 -13.21 -0.64
N GLY A 467 -21.11 -12.50 -0.38
CA GLY A 467 -22.34 -12.60 -1.17
C GLY A 467 -22.14 -12.17 -2.62
N VAL A 468 -21.39 -11.08 -2.85
CA VAL A 468 -21.02 -10.63 -4.20
C VAL A 468 -20.09 -11.63 -4.88
N VAL A 469 -19.03 -12.08 -4.21
CA VAL A 469 -18.08 -13.06 -4.78
C VAL A 469 -18.78 -14.39 -5.10
N LYS A 470 -19.70 -14.84 -4.25
CA LYS A 470 -20.54 -16.01 -4.51
C LYS A 470 -21.42 -15.79 -5.74
N SER A 471 -21.97 -14.58 -5.91
CA SER A 471 -22.81 -14.22 -7.07
C SER A 471 -22.00 -14.16 -8.37
N ILE A 472 -20.75 -13.74 -8.31
CA ILE A 472 -19.81 -13.76 -9.44
C ILE A 472 -19.44 -15.20 -9.82
N ASN A 473 -19.08 -16.02 -8.83
CA ASN A 473 -18.55 -17.37 -9.07
C ASN A 473 -19.64 -18.41 -9.37
N LYS A 474 -20.85 -18.23 -8.84
CA LYS A 474 -21.99 -19.15 -8.99
C LYS A 474 -23.24 -18.38 -9.43
N PRO A 475 -23.23 -17.79 -10.64
CA PRO A 475 -24.31 -16.91 -11.10
C PRO A 475 -25.66 -17.61 -11.19
N GLN A 476 -25.70 -18.92 -11.45
CA GLN A 476 -26.92 -19.72 -11.51
C GLN A 476 -27.58 -19.95 -10.13
N LEU A 477 -26.84 -19.75 -9.04
CA LEU A 477 -27.36 -19.86 -7.66
C LEU A 477 -27.56 -18.49 -7.00
N SER A 478 -27.31 -17.40 -7.74
CA SER A 478 -27.42 -16.06 -7.20
C SER A 478 -28.83 -15.52 -7.37
N VAL A 479 -29.36 -14.95 -6.29
CA VAL A 479 -30.62 -14.20 -6.28
C VAL A 479 -30.43 -12.78 -6.83
N MET A 480 -29.18 -12.28 -6.93
CA MET A 480 -28.87 -10.93 -7.38
C MET A 480 -28.76 -10.88 -8.92
N PRO A 481 -29.57 -10.05 -9.61
CA PRO A 481 -29.42 -9.81 -11.03
C PRO A 481 -28.00 -9.38 -11.41
N ARG A 482 -27.44 -9.97 -12.49
CA ARG A 482 -26.05 -9.69 -12.94
C ARG A 482 -25.79 -8.20 -13.21
N ARG A 483 -26.79 -7.45 -13.67
CA ARG A 483 -26.67 -5.99 -13.92
C ARG A 483 -26.25 -5.22 -12.66
N LEU A 484 -26.69 -5.66 -11.47
CA LEU A 484 -26.34 -5.04 -10.18
C LEU A 484 -24.90 -5.30 -9.73
N LEU A 485 -24.23 -6.31 -10.31
CA LEU A 485 -22.82 -6.56 -10.05
C LEU A 485 -21.92 -5.58 -10.81
N SER A 486 -22.40 -5.02 -11.92
CA SER A 486 -21.59 -4.16 -12.80
C SER A 486 -20.96 -2.96 -12.06
N PRO A 487 -21.71 -2.17 -11.26
CA PRO A 487 -21.13 -1.04 -10.53
C PRO A 487 -20.02 -1.44 -9.53
N VAL A 488 -20.13 -2.64 -8.94
CA VAL A 488 -19.11 -3.19 -8.05
C VAL A 488 -17.88 -3.66 -8.86
N LEU A 489 -18.10 -4.39 -9.95
CA LEU A 489 -17.03 -4.92 -10.81
C LEU A 489 -16.25 -3.82 -11.53
N GLN A 490 -16.89 -2.69 -11.83
CA GLN A 490 -16.26 -1.51 -12.43
C GLN A 490 -15.57 -0.61 -11.39
N ASN A 491 -15.75 -0.87 -10.09
CA ASN A 491 -15.08 -0.12 -9.04
C ASN A 491 -13.60 -0.55 -8.93
N VAL A 492 -12.69 0.38 -9.21
CA VAL A 492 -11.24 0.14 -9.21
C VAL A 492 -10.73 -0.30 -7.83
N GLU A 493 -11.27 0.26 -6.74
CA GLU A 493 -10.87 -0.09 -5.38
C GLU A 493 -11.30 -1.51 -5.04
N PHE A 494 -12.54 -1.90 -5.39
CA PHE A 494 -12.99 -3.29 -5.23
C PHE A 494 -12.11 -4.26 -6.01
N TYR A 495 -11.80 -3.95 -7.27
CA TYR A 495 -10.92 -4.79 -8.10
C TYR A 495 -9.54 -4.98 -7.44
N ASN A 496 -8.92 -3.91 -6.96
CA ASN A 496 -7.62 -3.96 -6.30
C ASN A 496 -7.66 -4.76 -4.99
N LEU A 497 -8.68 -4.55 -4.16
CA LEU A 497 -8.88 -5.30 -2.92
C LEU A 497 -9.13 -6.78 -3.18
N HIS A 498 -10.01 -7.12 -4.13
CA HIS A 498 -10.29 -8.50 -4.51
C HIS A 498 -9.05 -9.22 -5.05
N LYS A 499 -8.26 -8.55 -5.89
CA LYS A 499 -6.97 -9.06 -6.37
C LYS A 499 -6.00 -9.32 -5.22
N ALA A 500 -5.90 -8.39 -4.26
CA ALA A 500 -5.05 -8.53 -3.08
C ALA A 500 -5.48 -9.70 -2.18
N ILE A 501 -6.79 -9.86 -1.91
CA ILE A 501 -7.35 -10.97 -1.14
C ILE A 501 -7.00 -12.32 -1.78
N ASN A 502 -7.17 -12.44 -3.10
CA ASN A 502 -6.83 -13.65 -3.84
C ASN A 502 -5.33 -13.92 -3.83
N GLN A 503 -4.49 -12.88 -3.89
CA GLN A 503 -3.05 -13.01 -3.75
C GLN A 503 -2.66 -13.51 -2.36
N ILE A 504 -3.21 -12.92 -1.30
CA ILE A 504 -2.96 -13.36 0.09
C ILE A 504 -3.37 -14.83 0.26
N ALA A 505 -4.54 -15.23 -0.25
CA ALA A 505 -5.01 -16.61 -0.17
C ALA A 505 -4.04 -17.61 -0.85
N ARG A 506 -3.41 -17.23 -1.97
CA ARG A 506 -2.36 -18.04 -2.62
C ARG A 506 -1.10 -18.14 -1.76
N GLU A 507 -0.71 -17.06 -1.09
CA GLU A 507 0.44 -17.05 -0.17
C GLU A 507 0.20 -17.95 1.04
N GLU A 508 -0.97 -17.83 1.67
CA GLU A 508 -1.37 -18.69 2.79
C GLU A 508 -1.29 -20.17 2.41
N SER A 509 -1.79 -20.54 1.23
CA SER A 509 -1.75 -21.92 0.72
C SER A 509 -0.30 -22.41 0.55
N LYS A 510 0.56 -21.60 -0.07
CA LYS A 510 1.99 -21.92 -0.25
C LYS A 510 2.73 -22.10 1.08
N ILE A 511 2.48 -21.23 2.05
CA ILE A 511 3.14 -21.28 3.36
C ILE A 511 2.64 -22.48 4.16
N ARG A 512 1.33 -22.75 4.18
CA ARG A 512 0.75 -23.95 4.82
C ARG A 512 1.38 -25.24 4.29
N GLY A 513 1.60 -25.33 2.97
CA GLY A 513 2.26 -26.49 2.34
C GLY A 513 3.73 -26.70 2.74
N LYS A 514 4.38 -25.72 3.38
CA LYS A 514 5.78 -25.78 3.83
C LYS A 514 5.95 -25.48 5.32
N LEU A 515 4.85 -25.46 6.08
CA LEU A 515 4.82 -24.96 7.46
C LEU A 515 5.77 -25.72 8.39
N THR A 516 5.89 -27.05 8.21
CA THR A 516 6.80 -27.89 9.01
C THR A 516 8.27 -27.47 8.87
N LYS A 517 8.70 -27.06 7.68
CA LYS A 517 10.07 -26.59 7.43
C LYS A 517 10.29 -25.13 7.88
N LEU A 518 9.24 -24.32 7.83
CA LEU A 518 9.30 -22.90 8.20
C LEU A 518 9.18 -22.67 9.73
N GLY A 519 8.57 -23.61 10.46
CA GLY A 519 8.43 -23.54 11.92
C GLY A 519 7.74 -22.25 12.38
N ALA A 520 8.30 -21.62 13.41
CA ALA A 520 7.78 -20.38 14.01
C ALA A 520 7.65 -19.22 13.00
N PHE A 521 8.63 -19.08 12.08
CA PHE A 521 8.58 -18.06 11.03
C PHE A 521 7.36 -18.24 10.12
N GLY A 522 7.03 -19.48 9.75
CA GLY A 522 5.85 -19.79 8.95
C GLY A 522 4.54 -19.49 9.67
N GLN A 523 4.47 -19.76 10.98
CA GLN A 523 3.29 -19.46 11.80
C GLN A 523 3.07 -17.96 11.95
N GLU A 524 4.15 -17.19 12.19
CA GLU A 524 4.09 -15.74 12.26
C GLU A 524 3.59 -15.12 10.95
N LEU A 525 4.11 -15.58 9.80
CA LEU A 525 3.66 -15.13 8.49
C LEU A 525 2.18 -15.44 8.25
N LEU A 526 1.71 -16.64 8.61
CA LEU A 526 0.29 -17.00 8.49
C LEU A 526 -0.61 -16.14 9.37
N GLY A 527 -0.19 -15.83 10.60
CA GLY A 527 -0.93 -14.92 11.48
C GLY A 527 -1.07 -13.53 10.87
N LYS A 528 0.03 -12.95 10.41
CA LYS A 528 0.05 -11.62 9.75
C LYS A 528 -0.80 -11.60 8.47
N LEU A 529 -0.68 -12.62 7.63
CA LEU A 529 -1.47 -12.72 6.39
C LEU A 529 -2.96 -12.95 6.67
N GLY A 530 -3.30 -13.74 7.69
CA GLY A 530 -4.67 -13.97 8.10
C GLY A 530 -5.37 -12.69 8.56
N GLN A 531 -4.69 -11.90 9.40
CA GLN A 531 -5.19 -10.59 9.82
C GLN A 531 -5.35 -9.65 8.62
N LEU A 532 -4.31 -9.52 7.78
CA LEU A 532 -4.35 -8.67 6.59
C LEU A 532 -5.49 -9.06 5.65
N LYS A 533 -5.74 -10.36 5.48
CA LYS A 533 -6.84 -10.86 4.64
C LYS A 533 -8.20 -10.48 5.21
N ALA A 534 -8.40 -10.64 6.52
CA ALA A 534 -9.63 -10.26 7.20
C ALA A 534 -9.90 -8.75 7.03
N ASP A 535 -8.89 -7.91 7.27
CA ASP A 535 -8.99 -6.46 7.09
C ASP A 535 -9.34 -6.08 5.65
N ARG A 536 -8.72 -6.72 4.65
CA ARG A 536 -9.00 -6.48 3.24
C ARG A 536 -10.40 -6.94 2.83
N ILE A 537 -10.90 -8.05 3.37
CA ILE A 537 -12.28 -8.51 3.16
C ILE A 537 -13.28 -7.49 3.73
N ALA A 538 -13.04 -7.00 4.95
CA ALA A 538 -13.88 -5.97 5.56
C ALA A 538 -13.88 -4.68 4.72
N GLN A 539 -12.71 -4.22 4.26
CA GLN A 539 -12.57 -3.06 3.38
C GLN A 539 -13.31 -3.26 2.04
N ALA A 540 -13.15 -4.42 1.40
CA ALA A 540 -13.85 -4.73 0.17
C ALA A 540 -15.37 -4.75 0.39
N GLY A 541 -15.82 -5.28 1.52
CA GLY A 541 -17.21 -5.25 1.96
C GLY A 541 -17.79 -3.86 2.12
N MET A 542 -17.02 -2.91 2.67
CA MET A 542 -17.42 -1.51 2.77
C MET A 542 -17.56 -0.86 1.38
N VAL A 543 -16.61 -1.12 0.47
CA VAL A 543 -16.68 -0.64 -0.92
C VAL A 543 -17.92 -1.20 -1.63
N VAL A 544 -18.18 -2.50 -1.49
CA VAL A 544 -19.38 -3.16 -2.00
C VAL A 544 -20.63 -2.50 -1.44
N SER A 545 -20.70 -2.29 -0.11
CA SER A 545 -21.83 -1.65 0.55
C SER A 545 -22.08 -0.25 -0.01
N GLY A 546 -21.02 0.56 -0.14
CA GLY A 546 -21.10 1.91 -0.68
C GLY A 546 -21.62 1.93 -2.12
N ALA A 547 -21.05 1.09 -2.98
CA ALA A 547 -21.45 1.00 -4.39
C ALA A 547 -22.91 0.55 -4.54
N LEU A 548 -23.32 -0.51 -3.86
CA LEU A 548 -24.69 -1.03 -3.95
C LEU A 548 -25.72 -0.09 -3.31
N LYS A 549 -25.40 0.56 -2.19
CA LYS A 549 -26.26 1.59 -1.60
C LYS A 549 -26.39 2.81 -2.50
N GLN A 550 -25.33 3.19 -3.23
CA GLN A 550 -25.41 4.25 -4.22
C GLN A 550 -26.38 3.87 -5.33
N VAL A 551 -26.25 2.67 -5.90
CA VAL A 551 -27.18 2.16 -6.92
C VAL A 551 -28.63 2.17 -6.40
N GLN A 552 -28.85 1.78 -5.15
CA GLN A 552 -30.20 1.83 -4.56
C GLN A 552 -30.74 3.25 -4.46
N ARG A 553 -29.90 4.22 -4.05
CA ARG A 553 -30.29 5.64 -4.02
C ARG A 553 -30.57 6.17 -5.42
N ASP A 554 -29.74 5.80 -6.41
CA ASP A 554 -29.91 6.23 -7.79
C ASP A 554 -31.23 5.70 -8.35
N ILE A 555 -31.54 4.41 -8.16
CA ILE A 555 -32.83 3.82 -8.58
C ILE A 555 -34.01 4.56 -7.95
N ASN A 556 -33.94 4.88 -6.65
CA ASN A 556 -34.99 5.64 -5.99
C ASN A 556 -35.12 7.05 -6.57
N SER A 557 -34.00 7.76 -6.79
CA SER A 557 -34.03 9.10 -7.38
C SER A 557 -34.58 9.09 -8.81
N TYR A 558 -34.28 8.06 -9.60
CA TYR A 558 -34.85 7.91 -10.93
C TYR A 558 -36.33 7.53 -10.89
N GLN A 559 -36.78 6.84 -9.85
CA GLN A 559 -38.21 6.61 -9.61
C GLN A 559 -38.92 7.93 -9.33
N ASP A 560 -38.36 8.81 -8.49
CA ASP A 560 -38.94 10.13 -8.21
C ASP A 560 -39.06 10.95 -9.52
N ARG A 561 -38.00 10.97 -10.34
CA ARG A 561 -38.01 11.62 -11.67
C ARG A 561 -39.03 10.99 -12.63
N LEU A 562 -39.25 9.68 -12.53
CA LEU A 562 -40.24 8.99 -13.33
C LEU A 562 -41.65 9.45 -12.98
N ASP A 563 -41.91 9.68 -11.70
CA ASP A 563 -43.20 10.16 -11.21
C ASP A 563 -43.46 11.59 -11.71
N GLU A 564 -42.46 12.48 -11.63
CA GLU A 564 -42.48 13.82 -12.24
C GLU A 564 -42.78 13.75 -13.75
N LEU A 565 -42.00 12.97 -14.49
CA LEU A 565 -42.18 12.80 -15.95
C LEU A 565 -43.54 12.22 -16.32
N THR A 566 -44.13 11.40 -15.45
CA THR A 566 -45.46 10.83 -15.69
C THR A 566 -46.54 11.90 -15.58
N ILE A 567 -46.40 12.86 -14.66
CA ILE A 567 -47.31 14.01 -14.53
C ILE A 567 -47.19 14.90 -15.77
N ASP A 568 -45.96 15.27 -16.15
CA ASP A 568 -45.71 16.10 -17.35
C ASP A 568 -46.28 15.42 -18.61
N LEU A 569 -46.12 14.10 -18.72
CA LEU A 569 -46.65 13.34 -19.84
C LEU A 569 -48.19 13.35 -19.87
N GLN A 570 -48.85 13.26 -18.71
CA GLN A 570 -50.31 13.36 -18.62
C GLN A 570 -50.81 14.73 -19.08
N GLU A 571 -50.11 15.81 -18.71
CA GLU A 571 -50.40 17.15 -19.21
C GLU A 571 -50.28 17.22 -20.73
N LYS A 572 -49.16 16.73 -21.29
CA LYS A 572 -48.99 16.67 -22.76
C LYS A 572 -50.04 15.81 -23.47
N GLU A 573 -50.54 14.78 -22.81
CA GLU A 573 -51.64 13.96 -23.32
C GLU A 573 -52.98 14.70 -23.34
N LEU A 574 -53.31 15.40 -22.26
CA LEU A 574 -54.51 16.22 -22.19
C LEU A 574 -54.50 17.30 -23.27
N ASP A 575 -53.36 17.99 -23.46
CA ASP A 575 -53.20 18.96 -24.53
C ASP A 575 -53.39 18.34 -25.92
N ARG A 576 -52.81 17.15 -26.15
CA ARG A 576 -52.97 16.42 -27.42
C ARG A 576 -54.43 16.01 -27.65
N LEU A 577 -55.15 15.62 -26.60
CA LEU A 577 -56.57 15.24 -26.68
C LEU A 577 -57.47 16.45 -26.93
N ASN A 578 -57.29 17.54 -26.20
CA ASN A 578 -58.01 18.80 -26.39
C ASN A 578 -57.87 19.29 -27.84
N ARG A 579 -56.66 19.28 -28.39
CA ARG A 579 -56.44 19.61 -29.80
C ARG A 579 -57.16 18.67 -30.77
N LYS A 580 -57.20 17.36 -30.48
CA LYS A 580 -57.96 16.42 -31.32
C LYS A 580 -59.45 16.72 -31.28
N ILE A 581 -59.98 17.09 -30.12
CA ILE A 581 -61.38 17.51 -29.96
C ILE A 581 -61.63 18.79 -30.78
N GLU A 582 -60.81 19.83 -30.60
CA GLU A 582 -60.89 21.08 -31.38
C GLU A 582 -60.78 20.83 -32.88
N GLN A 583 -59.87 19.96 -33.33
CA GLN A 583 -59.74 19.62 -34.75
C GLN A 583 -60.96 18.85 -35.29
N VAL A 584 -61.60 18.01 -34.48
CA VAL A 584 -62.85 17.35 -34.85
C VAL A 584 -64.00 18.36 -34.94
N GLU A 585 -64.04 19.33 -34.02
CA GLU A 585 -64.99 20.44 -34.05
C GLU A 585 -64.76 21.38 -35.25
N GLN A 586 -63.49 21.67 -35.59
CA GLN A 586 -63.12 22.47 -36.75
C GLN A 586 -63.30 21.72 -38.08
N LYS A 587 -63.06 20.40 -38.13
CA LYS A 587 -63.37 19.58 -39.32
C LYS A 587 -64.88 19.53 -39.61
N LYS A 588 -65.74 19.70 -38.60
CA LYS A 588 -67.18 19.96 -38.80
C LYS A 588 -67.49 21.35 -39.37
N ARG A 589 -66.52 22.27 -39.41
CA ARG A 589 -66.63 23.65 -39.94
C ARG A 589 -65.73 23.94 -41.16
N GLY A 590 -65.06 22.93 -41.72
CA GLY A 590 -64.28 23.05 -42.96
C GLY A 590 -63.02 23.90 -42.82
N GLY A 591 -61.92 23.30 -42.36
CA GLY A 591 -60.59 23.95 -42.32
C GLY A 591 -59.46 22.98 -42.71
N LYS A 592 -58.56 23.44 -43.59
CA LYS A 592 -57.37 22.72 -44.08
C LYS A 592 -56.24 22.73 -43.04
N LEU A 593 -55.59 21.59 -42.87
CA LEU A 593 -54.39 21.41 -42.04
C LEU A 593 -53.14 21.91 -42.79
N VAL A 594 -52.27 22.63 -42.09
CA VAL A 594 -50.93 23.01 -42.55
C VAL A 594 -49.90 22.20 -41.78
N GLU A 595 -49.08 21.42 -42.49
CA GLU A 595 -47.90 20.77 -41.93
C GLU A 595 -46.73 21.75 -41.90
N SER A 596 -46.12 21.92 -40.73
CA SER A 596 -44.84 22.62 -40.58
C SER A 596 -43.68 21.61 -40.67
N GLY A 597 -42.92 21.71 -41.75
CA GLY A 597 -41.74 20.91 -42.00
C GLY A 597 -40.51 21.46 -41.26
N GLY A 598 -40.04 20.72 -40.25
CA GLY A 598 -38.73 20.96 -39.63
C GLY A 598 -37.56 20.39 -40.45
N SER A 599 -36.44 21.11 -40.45
CA SER A 599 -35.23 20.92 -41.25
C SER A 599 -34.53 19.56 -41.06
N GLN A 600 -34.00 19.03 -42.17
CA GLN A 600 -33.08 17.90 -42.19
C GLN A 600 -31.72 18.32 -41.64
N SER A 601 -31.12 17.50 -40.79
CA SER A 601 -29.70 17.58 -40.49
C SER A 601 -28.92 17.27 -41.76
N ILE A 602 -28.27 18.30 -42.31
CA ILE A 602 -27.39 18.18 -43.47
C ILE A 602 -26.21 17.29 -43.06
N ALA A 603 -26.15 16.09 -43.64
CA ALA A 603 -24.92 15.33 -43.72
C ALA A 603 -23.91 16.18 -44.51
N GLY A 604 -22.69 16.33 -44.00
CA GLY A 604 -21.61 16.94 -44.80
C GLY A 604 -21.40 16.17 -46.10
N SER A 605 -20.68 16.74 -47.06
CA SER A 605 -20.40 16.12 -48.38
C SER A 605 -19.84 14.70 -48.32
N ASP A 606 -19.28 14.31 -47.17
CA ASP A 606 -18.56 13.05 -46.96
C ASP A 606 -19.36 12.07 -46.07
N SER A 607 -20.67 12.24 -45.92
CA SER A 607 -21.50 11.39 -45.06
C SER A 607 -22.83 11.00 -45.72
N MET A 608 -23.23 9.74 -45.56
CA MET A 608 -24.53 9.22 -46.01
C MET A 608 -25.38 8.84 -44.80
N VAL A 609 -26.68 9.12 -44.87
CA VAL A 609 -27.64 8.76 -43.83
C VAL A 609 -28.27 7.43 -44.16
N TRP A 610 -28.13 6.47 -43.26
CA TRP A 610 -28.76 5.15 -43.36
C TRP A 610 -29.80 4.99 -42.23
N PRO A 611 -31.01 4.48 -42.52
CA PRO A 611 -31.97 4.16 -41.48
C PRO A 611 -31.45 3.01 -40.62
N PHE A 612 -31.80 3.02 -39.34
CA PHE A 612 -31.45 1.90 -38.44
C PHE A 612 -32.37 0.71 -38.68
N GLU A 613 -31.79 -0.44 -39.03
CA GLU A 613 -32.53 -1.67 -39.37
C GLU A 613 -32.46 -2.75 -38.27
N GLY A 614 -31.92 -2.42 -37.08
CA GLY A 614 -31.78 -3.35 -35.96
C GLY A 614 -30.36 -3.86 -35.71
N GLU A 615 -29.41 -3.49 -36.57
CA GLU A 615 -28.01 -3.88 -36.46
C GLU A 615 -27.12 -2.75 -35.92
N PHE A 616 -26.26 -3.07 -34.97
CA PHE A 616 -25.28 -2.12 -34.43
C PHE A 616 -23.90 -2.35 -35.00
N TRP A 617 -23.38 -1.37 -35.74
CA TRP A 617 -22.03 -1.42 -36.31
C TRP A 617 -21.03 -0.74 -35.37
N LYS A 618 -19.91 -1.43 -35.11
CA LYS A 618 -18.94 -1.04 -34.07
C LYS A 618 -18.23 0.28 -34.40
N ASP A 619 -17.93 0.49 -35.67
CA ASP A 619 -17.30 1.68 -36.24
C ASP A 619 -18.24 2.90 -36.30
N GLU A 620 -19.56 2.67 -36.31
CA GLU A 620 -20.59 3.71 -36.36
C GLU A 620 -21.20 4.09 -35.00
N ILE A 621 -20.71 3.52 -33.89
CA ILE A 621 -21.23 3.78 -32.53
C ILE A 621 -21.30 5.28 -32.20
N ASN A 622 -20.37 6.11 -32.71
CA ASN A 622 -20.35 7.55 -32.49
C ASN A 622 -21.09 8.38 -33.56
N SER A 623 -21.62 7.72 -34.59
CA SER A 623 -22.24 8.33 -35.77
C SER A 623 -23.75 8.45 -35.67
N TYR A 624 -24.40 7.67 -34.81
CA TYR A 624 -25.86 7.70 -34.63
C TYR A 624 -26.37 9.11 -34.34
N ARG A 625 -27.41 9.52 -35.06
CA ARG A 625 -28.12 10.79 -34.89
C ARG A 625 -29.61 10.52 -34.93
N SER A 626 -30.35 11.20 -34.07
CA SER A 626 -31.80 11.18 -34.11
C SER A 626 -32.33 12.25 -35.07
N SER A 627 -33.29 11.88 -35.92
CA SER A 627 -34.07 12.80 -36.76
C SER A 627 -35.36 13.26 -36.05
N LEU A 628 -35.46 13.06 -34.74
CA LEU A 628 -36.63 13.43 -33.93
C LEU A 628 -36.96 14.90 -34.13
N LYS A 629 -38.21 15.17 -34.52
CA LYS A 629 -38.77 16.52 -34.57
C LYS A 629 -39.62 16.78 -33.34
N SER A 630 -39.65 18.03 -32.90
CA SER A 630 -40.62 18.48 -31.91
C SER A 630 -42.03 18.37 -32.51
N GLN A 631 -42.96 17.82 -31.73
CA GLN A 631 -44.38 17.80 -32.02
C GLN A 631 -45.15 18.83 -31.18
N CYS A 632 -44.42 19.69 -30.45
CA CYS A 632 -45.01 20.75 -29.65
C CYS A 632 -45.54 21.88 -30.54
N THR A 633 -46.65 22.50 -30.13
CA THR A 633 -47.18 23.71 -30.76
C THR A 633 -46.31 24.93 -30.44
N GLU A 634 -46.48 26.04 -31.16
CA GLU A 634 -45.73 27.28 -30.91
C GLU A 634 -45.90 27.77 -29.46
N ASP A 635 -47.10 27.66 -28.87
CA ASP A 635 -47.35 28.02 -27.47
C ASP A 635 -46.70 27.09 -26.43
N GLN A 636 -46.18 25.94 -26.87
CA GLN A 636 -45.56 24.91 -26.02
C GLN A 636 -44.03 24.86 -26.17
N GLN A 637 -43.45 25.66 -27.07
CA GLN A 637 -42.00 25.81 -27.27
C GLN A 637 -41.48 26.98 -26.43
#